data_AF-A0AAU6HBD6-F1
#
_entry.id   AF-A0AAU6HBD6-F1
#
_cell.length_a   1.000
_cell.length_b   1.000
_cell.length_c   1.000
_cell.angle_alpha   90.00
_cell.angle_beta   90.00
_cell.angle_gamma   90.00
#
_symmetry.space_group_name_H-M   'P 1'
#
loop_
_entity.id
_entity.type
_entity.pdbx_description
1 polymer ?
#
loop_
_entity_poly.entity_id
_entity_poly.type
_entity_poly.pdbx_seq_one_letter_code
_entity_poly.pdbx_strand_id
1 'polypeptide(L)'
;MGLKQDIIVVNEFSVPLPGGKGSRGATPGNYVTRYMAREQATESLAPIQRLRTDDFILRYMARESAVERAGISRGAAKHEMRQAQGAGGVAFGYGSVSLSDEQLRAAGKDIQQHFENGKTVLKTVLSFDEEYLRKRKIVDEDFHCEARGDYRGHIDQMKLRMAIVHGLERMSSGTSGFDDLRYVGVIQVDTEHVHCHLAMVDGGRGQVTKNGTQRGKLLDRHKSRLRRGVDAWLDEKQAVVHLSSAVGYERRNVTTFIKRWAHERIRAESLPQFLLACLPADRTLWRAGSNDARMRKANQLVTELVKEQLDRAGSPMPEAMERIVDYANERRAKESLSTEEWQKLVEQGRTQLMERAVNGVYQMLRAMPESELRVRTPMLEVMGMDYQQMAVLAADRQGKDENAEADLVSFGFRLRSYASRLQHHREKAGVYRDLAHQWEQAEKADVADEDSRPLYDFYCFEENYHRRLMSKYRHFLPFLGDAGQWYEQQQDVAAYGQRLFSLMALRADASLQRMKDSEEAENLGRAIYDQAGGRLLTEGKRGRAVLDARIRTMKQSYDQKLDGLRADLASSGLVLRVGSSAEDPASTETDAVSTDFKIVAGAAYDFAEVKALDLHHLEYDFVTDIEIGPQARQTFVETTRDRRRLLLAAMDYLDQSGQAEAIPDLPVDDVAAMTRVSRELTPQQTDEESGTLVLRSRIAELRAEREQAERMRRSKASSLDAGLVVRVQAQADQAVTTADAGMAFDSQSPSIPTNLEREQKD
;
A
#
# COMPACT_ATOMS: atom_id res chain seq x y z
N MET A 1 21.54 -46.87 -1.56
CA MET A 1 22.82 -46.36 -2.12
C MET A 1 23.17 -45.03 -1.47
N GLY A 2 24.43 -44.58 -1.56
CA GLY A 2 24.86 -43.31 -0.96
C GLY A 2 24.91 -42.18 -1.99
N LEU A 3 24.75 -40.92 -1.55
CA LEU A 3 24.76 -39.72 -2.42
C LEU A 3 25.99 -39.60 -3.35
N LYS A 4 27.09 -40.29 -3.04
CA LYS A 4 28.31 -40.30 -3.87
C LYS A 4 28.12 -41.13 -5.15
N GLN A 5 27.30 -42.17 -5.08
CA GLN A 5 26.89 -43.01 -6.20
C GLN A 5 25.74 -42.36 -6.98
N ASP A 6 24.78 -41.75 -6.27
CA ASP A 6 23.57 -41.15 -6.85
C ASP A 6 23.86 -39.88 -7.70
N ILE A 7 24.87 -39.10 -7.30
CA ILE A 7 25.33 -37.90 -8.03
C ILE A 7 26.86 -37.98 -8.21
N ILE A 8 27.30 -38.29 -9.42
CA ILE A 8 28.72 -38.42 -9.76
C ILE A 8 29.25 -37.04 -10.20
N VAL A 9 30.36 -36.59 -9.60
CA VAL A 9 30.96 -35.27 -9.88
C VAL A 9 32.37 -35.44 -10.43
N VAL A 10 32.51 -35.19 -11.74
CA VAL A 10 33.79 -35.21 -12.47
C VAL A 10 34.21 -33.77 -12.73
N ASN A 11 35.46 -33.42 -12.39
CA ASN A 11 35.98 -32.07 -12.55
C ASN A 11 37.29 -32.10 -13.32
N GLU A 12 37.30 -31.35 -14.41
CA GLU A 12 38.48 -31.00 -15.20
C GLU A 12 38.71 -29.49 -15.11
N PHE A 13 39.93 -29.03 -15.41
CA PHE A 13 40.23 -27.61 -15.37
C PHE A 13 41.24 -27.22 -16.45
N SER A 14 41.19 -25.95 -16.86
CA SER A 14 42.08 -25.36 -17.86
C SER A 14 42.77 -24.15 -17.24
N VAL A 15 44.09 -24.12 -17.27
CA VAL A 15 44.95 -23.03 -16.78
C VAL A 15 45.60 -22.33 -17.98
N PRO A 16 45.68 -21.00 -18.02
CA PRO A 16 46.38 -20.27 -19.07
C PRO A 16 47.91 -20.49 -18.97
N LEU A 17 48.55 -20.80 -20.09
CA LEU A 17 50.00 -20.98 -20.21
C LEU A 17 50.64 -19.78 -20.94
N PRO A 18 51.92 -19.47 -20.70
CA PRO A 18 52.64 -18.44 -21.44
C PRO A 18 52.62 -18.76 -22.95
N GLY A 19 52.02 -17.88 -23.76
CA GLY A 19 51.82 -18.10 -25.20
C GLY A 19 50.36 -18.31 -25.65
N GLY A 20 49.37 -18.05 -24.79
CA GLY A 20 47.95 -18.03 -25.15
C GLY A 20 47.30 -19.41 -25.31
N LYS A 21 48.02 -20.49 -25.01
CA LYS A 21 47.49 -21.86 -24.99
C LYS A 21 46.99 -22.20 -23.58
N GLY A 22 45.92 -22.98 -23.48
CA GLY A 22 45.43 -23.51 -22.21
C GLY A 22 45.87 -24.96 -21.98
N SER A 23 46.09 -25.35 -20.73
CA SER A 23 46.53 -26.72 -20.37
C SER A 23 45.59 -27.83 -20.87
N ARG A 24 44.29 -27.54 -21.03
CA ARG A 24 43.26 -28.44 -21.59
C ARG A 24 42.25 -27.68 -22.47
N GLY A 25 42.80 -26.89 -23.40
CA GLY A 25 42.06 -26.11 -24.39
C GLY A 25 42.13 -24.60 -24.14
N ALA A 26 42.31 -23.82 -25.21
CA ALA A 26 42.55 -22.38 -25.15
C ALA A 26 41.27 -21.51 -25.20
N THR A 27 40.11 -22.10 -25.52
CA THR A 27 38.86 -21.34 -25.75
C THR A 27 37.67 -21.87 -24.92
N PRO A 28 37.69 -21.72 -23.58
CA PRO A 28 36.58 -22.11 -22.72
C PRO A 28 35.24 -21.43 -23.05
N GLY A 29 35.23 -20.22 -23.61
CA GLY A 29 33.98 -19.57 -24.07
C GLY A 29 33.33 -20.27 -25.27
N ASN A 30 34.15 -20.80 -26.19
CA ASN A 30 33.66 -21.62 -27.31
C ASN A 30 33.16 -22.98 -26.84
N TYR A 31 33.72 -23.52 -25.75
CA TYR A 31 33.22 -24.75 -25.14
C TYR A 31 31.77 -24.58 -24.63
N VAL A 32 31.43 -23.43 -24.05
CA VAL A 32 30.04 -23.14 -23.60
C VAL A 32 29.07 -23.07 -24.78
N THR A 33 29.42 -22.35 -25.84
CA THR A 33 28.51 -22.09 -26.96
C THR A 33 28.43 -23.22 -27.98
N ARG A 34 29.53 -23.95 -28.23
CA ARG A 34 29.58 -24.99 -29.28
C ARG A 34 29.47 -26.43 -28.75
N TYR A 35 29.92 -26.69 -27.52
CA TYR A 35 29.94 -28.05 -26.96
C TYR A 35 28.83 -28.26 -25.93
N MET A 36 28.66 -27.33 -24.99
CA MET A 36 27.63 -27.45 -23.96
C MET A 36 26.22 -27.21 -24.52
N ALA A 37 26.03 -26.12 -25.26
CA ALA A 37 24.73 -25.75 -25.85
C ALA A 37 24.48 -26.35 -27.26
N ARG A 38 25.10 -27.49 -27.58
CA ARG A 38 24.98 -28.11 -28.92
C ARG A 38 23.54 -28.54 -29.23
N GLU A 39 23.17 -28.38 -30.49
CA GLU A 39 21.85 -28.72 -30.99
C GLU A 39 21.59 -30.23 -30.83
N GLN A 40 20.37 -30.61 -30.45
CA GLN A 40 19.94 -31.99 -30.16
C GLN A 40 20.57 -32.68 -28.93
N ALA A 41 21.42 -32.03 -28.14
CA ALA A 41 21.86 -32.60 -26.85
C ALA A 41 21.00 -32.14 -25.67
N THR A 42 20.32 -31.02 -25.83
CA THR A 42 19.68 -30.26 -24.75
C THR A 42 18.20 -30.05 -25.05
N GLU A 43 17.41 -29.75 -24.02
CA GLU A 43 16.05 -29.25 -24.24
C GLU A 43 15.97 -27.79 -23.81
N SER A 44 15.27 -26.99 -24.61
CA SER A 44 15.05 -25.59 -24.32
C SER A 44 13.95 -25.45 -23.27
N LEU A 45 14.27 -24.84 -22.14
CA LEU A 45 13.27 -24.36 -21.20
C LEU A 45 12.96 -22.90 -21.53
N ALA A 46 11.69 -22.57 -21.81
CA ALA A 46 11.30 -21.23 -22.25
C ALA A 46 11.93 -20.14 -21.35
N PRO A 47 12.71 -19.19 -21.91
CA PRO A 47 13.42 -18.21 -21.11
C PRO A 47 12.43 -17.37 -20.31
N ILE A 48 12.57 -17.39 -18.98
CA ILE A 48 11.88 -16.44 -18.11
C ILE A 48 12.60 -15.10 -18.31
N GLN A 49 12.14 -14.32 -19.29
CA GLN A 49 12.64 -12.98 -19.55
C GLN A 49 12.33 -12.08 -18.34
N ARG A 50 13.26 -12.02 -17.38
CA ARG A 50 13.14 -11.21 -16.16
C ARG A 50 13.32 -9.70 -16.38
N LEU A 51 13.65 -9.24 -17.60
CA LEU A 51 14.12 -7.85 -17.80
C LEU A 51 13.58 -7.10 -19.05
N ARG A 52 12.58 -7.62 -19.77
CA ARG A 52 11.85 -6.83 -20.79
C ARG A 52 10.35 -7.05 -20.65
N THR A 53 9.71 -6.17 -19.88
CA THR A 53 8.27 -6.20 -19.59
C THR A 53 7.44 -5.80 -20.82
N ASP A 54 8.02 -5.00 -21.72
CA ASP A 54 7.34 -4.45 -22.88
C ASP A 54 6.95 -5.53 -23.91
N ASP A 55 7.78 -6.57 -24.04
CA ASP A 55 7.58 -7.62 -25.04
C ASP A 55 6.52 -8.65 -24.61
N PHE A 56 6.28 -8.80 -23.30
CA PHE A 56 5.21 -9.70 -22.79
C PHE A 56 3.82 -9.08 -22.99
N ILE A 57 3.69 -7.76 -22.81
CA ILE A 57 2.43 -7.03 -23.02
C ILE A 57 2.11 -6.98 -24.52
N LEU A 58 3.10 -6.70 -25.36
CA LEU A 58 2.94 -6.78 -26.83
C LEU A 58 2.55 -8.19 -27.29
N ARG A 59 3.13 -9.25 -26.72
CA ARG A 59 2.76 -10.64 -27.06
C ARG A 59 1.39 -11.07 -26.55
N TYR A 60 0.91 -10.50 -25.44
CA TYR A 60 -0.43 -10.76 -24.92
C TYR A 60 -1.49 -10.01 -25.75
N MET A 61 -1.24 -8.74 -26.10
CA MET A 61 -2.06 -7.98 -27.05
C MET A 61 -2.02 -8.60 -28.46
N ALA A 62 -0.87 -9.14 -28.88
CA ALA A 62 -0.74 -9.89 -30.13
C ALA A 62 -1.49 -11.22 -30.07
N ARG A 63 -1.62 -11.86 -28.89
CA ARG A 63 -2.45 -13.06 -28.71
C ARG A 63 -3.93 -12.74 -28.84
N GLU A 64 -4.39 -11.66 -28.24
CA GLU A 64 -5.80 -11.23 -28.33
C GLU A 64 -6.15 -10.82 -29.76
N SER A 65 -5.27 -10.03 -30.41
CA SER A 65 -5.44 -9.64 -31.83
C SER A 65 -5.17 -10.77 -32.84
N ALA A 66 -4.38 -11.80 -32.51
CA ALA A 66 -4.19 -12.98 -33.36
C ALA A 66 -5.26 -14.06 -33.14
N VAL A 67 -5.90 -14.10 -31.96
CA VAL A 67 -7.07 -14.95 -31.73
C VAL A 67 -8.29 -14.41 -32.50
N GLU A 68 -8.35 -13.10 -32.77
CA GLU A 68 -9.33 -12.53 -33.71
C GLU A 68 -9.01 -12.78 -35.19
N ARG A 69 -7.75 -13.09 -35.55
CA ARG A 69 -7.38 -13.52 -36.91
C ARG A 69 -7.32 -15.05 -36.99
N ALA A 70 -8.48 -15.67 -37.17
CA ALA A 70 -8.60 -17.08 -37.49
C ALA A 70 -7.64 -17.48 -38.64
N GLY A 71 -6.73 -18.43 -38.40
CA GLY A 71 -6.09 -19.17 -39.51
C GLY A 71 -4.63 -19.63 -39.38
N ILE A 72 -3.85 -19.33 -38.33
CA ILE A 72 -2.43 -19.76 -38.29
C ILE A 72 -2.30 -21.17 -37.70
N SER A 73 -1.89 -22.13 -38.53
CA SER A 73 -1.59 -23.51 -38.14
C SER A 73 -0.48 -23.59 -37.07
N ARG A 74 -0.71 -24.43 -36.05
CA ARG A 74 0.23 -24.72 -34.93
C ARG A 74 1.66 -25.07 -35.38
N GLY A 75 1.82 -25.62 -36.59
CA GLY A 75 3.13 -25.98 -37.14
C GLY A 75 3.97 -24.76 -37.58
N ALA A 76 3.33 -23.77 -38.21
CA ALA A 76 4.00 -22.57 -38.72
C ALA A 76 4.46 -21.66 -37.57
N ALA A 77 3.61 -21.47 -36.56
CA ALA A 77 3.95 -20.71 -35.36
C ALA A 77 5.15 -21.32 -34.59
N LYS A 78 5.24 -22.66 -34.53
CA LYS A 78 6.37 -23.35 -33.88
C LYS A 78 7.69 -23.16 -34.63
N HIS A 79 7.66 -23.04 -35.96
CA HIS A 79 8.85 -22.88 -36.79
C HIS A 79 9.40 -21.44 -36.77
N GLU A 80 8.52 -20.43 -36.82
CA GLU A 80 8.89 -19.01 -36.67
C GLU A 80 9.40 -18.70 -35.25
N MET A 81 8.75 -19.24 -34.21
CA MET A 81 9.21 -19.08 -32.83
C MET A 81 10.61 -19.69 -32.60
N ARG A 82 10.94 -20.81 -33.28
CA ARG A 82 12.24 -21.47 -33.15
C ARG A 82 13.37 -20.67 -33.80
N GLN A 83 13.11 -20.03 -34.95
CA GLN A 83 14.08 -19.14 -35.59
C GLN A 83 14.33 -17.86 -34.77
N ALA A 84 13.31 -17.33 -34.10
CA ALA A 84 13.45 -16.15 -33.23
C ALA A 84 14.14 -16.43 -31.88
N GLN A 85 14.14 -17.68 -31.40
CA GLN A 85 14.62 -18.05 -30.05
C GLN A 85 16.12 -18.44 -29.99
N GLY A 86 16.74 -18.87 -31.09
CA GLY A 86 18.16 -19.26 -31.12
C GLY A 86 18.48 -20.40 -30.12
N ALA A 87 19.64 -20.34 -29.44
CA ALA A 87 19.97 -21.24 -28.31
C ALA A 87 19.36 -20.78 -26.97
N GLY A 88 18.37 -19.86 -27.01
CA GLY A 88 17.70 -19.33 -25.84
C GLY A 88 16.90 -20.40 -25.08
N GLY A 89 17.21 -20.54 -23.80
CA GLY A 89 16.55 -21.49 -22.90
C GLY A 89 17.33 -22.76 -22.57
N VAL A 90 18.47 -22.96 -23.24
CA VAL A 90 19.31 -24.15 -23.11
C VAL A 90 20.18 -24.11 -21.85
N ALA A 91 20.69 -22.94 -21.49
CA ALA A 91 21.65 -22.76 -20.41
C ALA A 91 21.05 -22.04 -19.19
N PHE A 92 21.68 -22.22 -18.03
CA PHE A 92 21.38 -21.53 -16.78
C PHE A 92 22.68 -21.05 -16.13
N GLY A 93 22.62 -20.03 -15.27
CA GLY A 93 23.80 -19.40 -14.68
C GLY A 93 23.60 -17.90 -14.47
N TYR A 94 24.57 -17.24 -13.84
CA TYR A 94 24.52 -15.78 -13.60
C TYR A 94 23.20 -15.29 -12.96
N GLY A 95 22.66 -16.05 -12.01
CA GLY A 95 21.41 -15.71 -11.31
C GLY A 95 20.11 -16.01 -12.07
N SER A 96 20.18 -16.63 -13.25
CA SER A 96 19.01 -17.06 -14.03
C SER A 96 18.96 -18.57 -14.23
N VAL A 97 17.75 -19.15 -14.14
CA VAL A 97 17.46 -20.57 -14.40
C VAL A 97 17.31 -20.89 -15.89
N SER A 98 17.26 -19.86 -16.74
CA SER A 98 17.16 -19.98 -18.19
C SER A 98 17.70 -18.71 -18.85
N LEU A 99 18.78 -18.84 -19.63
CA LEU A 99 19.46 -17.74 -20.31
C LEU A 99 18.92 -17.56 -21.73
N SER A 100 18.74 -16.31 -22.17
CA SER A 100 18.49 -16.01 -23.59
C SER A 100 19.73 -16.29 -24.44
N ASP A 101 19.57 -16.34 -25.77
CA ASP A 101 20.71 -16.52 -26.70
C ASP A 101 21.79 -15.43 -26.50
N GLU A 102 21.36 -14.17 -26.35
CA GLU A 102 22.25 -13.04 -26.07
C GLU A 102 22.98 -13.20 -24.73
N GLN A 103 22.26 -13.58 -23.67
CA GLN A 103 22.84 -13.80 -22.34
C GLN A 103 23.82 -14.97 -22.32
N LEU A 104 23.52 -16.05 -23.04
CA LEU A 104 24.41 -17.20 -23.17
C LEU A 104 25.72 -16.82 -23.89
N ARG A 105 25.64 -16.06 -24.98
CA ARG A 105 26.83 -15.55 -25.69
C ARG A 105 27.63 -14.59 -24.80
N ALA A 106 26.97 -13.70 -24.07
CA ALA A 106 27.62 -12.78 -23.13
C ALA A 106 28.33 -13.53 -22.00
N ALA A 107 27.69 -14.53 -21.40
CA ALA A 107 28.29 -15.37 -20.37
C ALA A 107 29.49 -16.18 -20.88
N GLY A 108 29.40 -16.70 -22.12
CA GLY A 108 30.53 -17.36 -22.78
C GLY A 108 31.73 -16.43 -23.00
N LYS A 109 31.48 -15.16 -23.37
CA LYS A 109 32.52 -14.13 -23.49
C LYS A 109 33.14 -13.77 -22.13
N ASP A 110 32.34 -13.60 -21.09
CA ASP A 110 32.83 -13.31 -19.73
C ASP A 110 33.76 -14.42 -19.22
N ILE A 111 33.36 -15.69 -19.35
CA ILE A 111 34.22 -16.83 -18.96
C ILE A 111 35.54 -16.84 -19.75
N GLN A 112 35.50 -16.52 -21.04
CA GLN A 112 36.70 -16.42 -21.88
C GLN A 112 37.61 -15.28 -21.43
N GLN A 113 37.05 -14.12 -21.10
CA GLN A 113 37.80 -12.96 -20.62
C GLN A 113 38.49 -13.24 -19.28
N HIS A 114 37.82 -13.92 -18.35
CA HIS A 114 38.45 -14.34 -17.09
C HIS A 114 39.62 -15.31 -17.33
N PHE A 115 39.48 -16.24 -18.28
CA PHE A 115 40.56 -17.15 -18.65
C PHE A 115 41.78 -16.42 -19.23
N GLU A 116 41.56 -15.44 -20.10
CA GLU A 116 42.61 -14.58 -20.68
C GLU A 116 43.29 -13.72 -19.61
N ASN A 117 42.55 -13.30 -18.58
CA ASN A 117 43.05 -12.57 -17.41
C ASN A 117 43.81 -13.45 -16.39
N GLY A 118 44.19 -14.67 -16.76
CA GLY A 118 45.00 -15.55 -15.91
C GLY A 118 44.21 -16.43 -14.94
N LYS A 119 42.87 -16.44 -15.00
CA LYS A 119 42.01 -17.25 -14.11
C LYS A 119 41.88 -18.69 -14.59
N THR A 120 41.69 -19.60 -13.65
CA THR A 120 41.50 -21.03 -13.97
C THR A 120 40.03 -21.33 -14.21
N VAL A 121 39.69 -21.91 -15.36
CA VAL A 121 38.31 -22.33 -15.67
C VAL A 121 38.11 -23.81 -15.32
N LEU A 122 37.04 -24.08 -14.57
CA LEU A 122 36.59 -25.39 -14.12
C LEU A 122 35.54 -25.92 -15.09
N LYS A 123 35.80 -27.07 -15.71
CA LYS A 123 34.84 -27.82 -16.52
C LYS A 123 34.37 -29.01 -15.70
N THR A 124 33.18 -28.94 -15.14
CA THR A 124 32.62 -29.95 -14.24
C THR A 124 31.42 -30.63 -14.89
N VAL A 125 31.30 -31.94 -14.75
CA VAL A 125 30.14 -32.72 -15.19
C VAL A 125 29.52 -33.40 -13.98
N LEU A 126 28.21 -33.20 -13.81
CA LEU A 126 27.38 -33.89 -12.85
C LEU A 126 26.58 -34.96 -13.58
N SER A 127 26.70 -36.22 -13.18
CA SER A 127 25.87 -37.32 -13.71
C SER A 127 24.90 -37.79 -12.63
N PHE A 128 23.65 -37.95 -13.00
CA PHE A 128 22.58 -38.39 -12.10
C PHE A 128 22.18 -39.83 -12.42
N ASP A 129 22.03 -40.64 -11.38
CA ASP A 129 21.56 -42.01 -11.49
C ASP A 129 20.03 -42.09 -11.75
N GLU A 130 19.57 -43.09 -12.50
CA GLU A 130 18.15 -43.25 -12.85
C GLU A 130 17.28 -43.48 -11.61
N GLU A 131 17.72 -44.36 -10.69
CA GLU A 131 16.97 -44.67 -9.46
C GLU A 131 16.84 -43.41 -8.59
N TYR A 132 17.88 -42.58 -8.58
CA TYR A 132 17.87 -41.29 -7.89
C TYR A 132 16.88 -40.30 -8.51
N LEU A 133 16.88 -40.16 -9.84
CA LEU A 133 15.96 -39.26 -10.55
C LEU A 133 14.49 -39.68 -10.34
N ARG A 134 14.23 -40.99 -10.33
CA ARG A 134 12.89 -41.55 -10.08
C ARG A 134 12.44 -41.31 -8.65
N LYS A 135 13.28 -41.65 -7.67
CA LYS A 135 13.01 -41.44 -6.24
C LYS A 135 12.70 -39.97 -5.92
N ARG A 136 13.39 -39.04 -6.59
CA ARG A 136 13.19 -37.60 -6.41
C ARG A 136 12.11 -37.00 -7.32
N LYS A 137 11.36 -37.81 -8.07
CA LYS A 137 10.31 -37.40 -9.02
C LYS A 137 10.80 -36.31 -9.98
N ILE A 138 11.97 -36.55 -10.58
CA ILE A 138 12.50 -35.77 -11.71
C ILE A 138 12.11 -36.43 -13.03
N VAL A 139 12.01 -37.76 -13.02
CA VAL A 139 11.36 -38.58 -14.05
C VAL A 139 10.17 -39.30 -13.43
N ASP A 140 9.23 -39.74 -14.24
CA ASP A 140 8.04 -40.49 -13.78
C ASP A 140 8.44 -41.83 -13.13
N GLU A 141 7.62 -42.31 -12.18
CA GLU A 141 7.89 -43.52 -11.40
C GLU A 141 7.97 -44.79 -12.28
N ASP A 142 7.25 -44.78 -13.41
CA ASP A 142 7.18 -45.87 -14.40
C ASP A 142 8.23 -45.73 -15.53
N PHE A 143 9.02 -44.65 -15.54
CA PHE A 143 9.99 -44.39 -16.61
C PHE A 143 11.21 -45.30 -16.49
N HIS A 144 11.58 -45.97 -17.60
CA HIS A 144 12.81 -46.74 -17.74
C HIS A 144 13.54 -46.33 -19.02
N CYS A 145 14.84 -46.05 -18.93
CA CYS A 145 15.63 -45.71 -20.10
C CYS A 145 16.05 -46.98 -20.86
N GLU A 146 15.59 -47.15 -22.11
CA GLU A 146 15.95 -48.31 -22.95
C GLU A 146 16.98 -47.94 -24.02
N ALA A 147 16.94 -46.71 -24.52
CA ALA A 147 17.81 -46.18 -25.56
C ALA A 147 18.32 -44.76 -25.25
N ARG A 148 19.40 -44.36 -25.95
CA ARG A 148 19.97 -43.01 -25.82
C ARG A 148 18.97 -41.95 -26.23
N GLY A 149 18.72 -40.99 -25.34
CA GLY A 149 17.83 -39.87 -25.62
C GLY A 149 16.40 -40.02 -25.07
N ASP A 150 16.04 -41.15 -24.47
CA ASP A 150 14.68 -41.42 -23.96
C ASP A 150 14.24 -40.45 -22.84
N TYR A 151 15.23 -39.92 -22.13
CA TYR A 151 15.07 -38.87 -21.12
C TYR A 151 14.49 -37.56 -21.67
N ARG A 152 14.50 -37.35 -22.99
CA ARG A 152 13.91 -36.20 -23.67
C ARG A 152 12.39 -36.23 -23.50
N GLY A 153 11.82 -35.15 -22.96
CA GLY A 153 10.39 -34.98 -22.71
C GLY A 153 9.90 -35.57 -21.39
N HIS A 154 10.72 -36.38 -20.72
CA HIS A 154 10.36 -37.11 -19.49
C HIS A 154 11.12 -36.61 -18.25
N ILE A 155 11.78 -35.46 -18.34
CA ILE A 155 12.54 -34.85 -17.24
C ILE A 155 11.96 -33.49 -16.84
N ASP A 156 11.76 -33.28 -15.54
CA ASP A 156 11.55 -31.95 -14.95
C ASP A 156 12.88 -31.17 -14.90
N GLN A 157 13.17 -30.49 -16.02
CA GLN A 157 14.39 -29.70 -16.15
C GLN A 157 14.45 -28.51 -15.20
N MET A 158 13.31 -27.90 -14.86
CA MET A 158 13.31 -26.72 -13.99
C MET A 158 13.77 -27.12 -12.59
N LYS A 159 13.18 -28.19 -12.06
CA LYS A 159 13.48 -28.72 -10.73
C LYS A 159 14.94 -29.15 -10.64
N LEU A 160 15.46 -29.84 -11.64
CA LEU A 160 16.86 -30.23 -11.67
C LEU A 160 17.82 -29.03 -11.76
N ARG A 161 17.52 -28.01 -12.60
CA ARG A 161 18.34 -26.78 -12.69
C ARG A 161 18.39 -26.03 -11.37
N MET A 162 17.24 -25.83 -10.72
CA MET A 162 17.17 -25.12 -9.44
C MET A 162 17.91 -25.86 -8.32
N ALA A 163 17.81 -27.20 -8.28
CA ALA A 163 18.56 -28.02 -7.33
C ALA A 163 20.08 -27.85 -7.51
N ILE A 164 20.55 -27.82 -8.77
CA ILE A 164 21.96 -27.63 -9.10
C ILE A 164 22.42 -26.21 -8.74
N VAL A 165 21.64 -25.17 -9.04
CA VAL A 165 21.92 -23.78 -8.65
C VAL A 165 22.13 -23.66 -7.14
N HIS A 166 21.20 -24.20 -6.35
CA HIS A 166 21.28 -24.16 -4.89
C HIS A 166 22.44 -25.01 -4.35
N GLY A 167 22.72 -26.15 -4.99
CA GLY A 167 23.90 -26.95 -4.71
C GLY A 167 25.22 -26.19 -4.95
N LEU A 168 25.29 -25.39 -6.03
CA LEU A 168 26.46 -24.57 -6.36
C LEU A 168 26.62 -23.41 -5.37
N GLU A 169 25.53 -22.77 -4.92
CA GLU A 169 25.55 -21.76 -3.86
C GLU A 169 26.04 -22.33 -2.52
N ARG A 170 25.63 -23.55 -2.15
CA ARG A 170 26.16 -24.24 -0.96
C ARG A 170 27.61 -24.70 -1.12
N MET A 171 28.06 -24.92 -2.35
CA MET A 171 29.45 -25.23 -2.63
C MET A 171 30.34 -23.97 -2.54
N SER A 172 29.84 -22.82 -3.00
CA SER A 172 30.55 -21.53 -2.92
C SER A 172 30.56 -20.97 -1.50
N SER A 173 29.50 -21.17 -0.72
CA SER A 173 29.42 -20.69 0.66
C SER A 173 30.15 -21.61 1.67
N GLY A 174 31.04 -21.00 2.44
CA GLY A 174 31.69 -21.60 3.63
C GLY A 174 33.21 -21.52 3.64
N THR A 175 33.83 -21.97 4.73
CA THR A 175 35.29 -21.92 4.94
C THR A 175 35.99 -22.66 3.80
N SER A 176 36.82 -21.98 3.00
CA SER A 176 37.46 -22.43 1.73
C SER A 176 36.58 -22.52 0.47
N GLY A 177 35.48 -21.77 0.45
CA GLY A 177 34.64 -21.55 -0.72
C GLY A 177 35.33 -20.75 -1.82
N PHE A 178 34.55 -20.36 -2.81
CA PHE A 178 34.97 -19.50 -3.93
C PHE A 178 34.64 -18.05 -3.60
N ASP A 179 35.47 -17.11 -4.03
CA ASP A 179 35.28 -15.69 -3.71
C ASP A 179 34.19 -15.05 -4.59
N ASP A 180 34.23 -15.31 -5.90
CA ASP A 180 33.21 -14.88 -6.87
C ASP A 180 32.98 -16.01 -7.90
N LEU A 181 32.18 -17.02 -7.52
CA LEU A 181 31.90 -18.16 -8.40
C LEU A 181 30.91 -17.77 -9.52
N ARG A 182 31.43 -17.60 -10.73
CA ARG A 182 30.63 -17.42 -11.94
C ARG A 182 30.53 -18.73 -12.69
N TYR A 183 29.35 -19.05 -13.22
CA TYR A 183 29.15 -20.29 -13.95
C TYR A 183 28.08 -20.21 -15.03
N VAL A 184 28.23 -21.09 -16.03
CA VAL A 184 27.20 -21.47 -16.99
C VAL A 184 27.01 -22.98 -16.91
N GLY A 185 25.77 -23.42 -16.78
CA GLY A 185 25.34 -24.81 -16.74
C GLY A 185 24.39 -25.17 -17.87
N VAL A 186 24.47 -26.40 -18.35
CA VAL A 186 23.59 -26.96 -19.38
C VAL A 186 23.29 -28.42 -19.05
N ILE A 187 22.02 -28.82 -19.16
CA ILE A 187 21.60 -30.21 -18.97
C ILE A 187 21.53 -30.90 -20.34
N GLN A 188 22.26 -31.99 -20.47
CA GLN A 188 22.31 -32.86 -21.64
C GLN A 188 21.57 -34.16 -21.33
N VAL A 189 20.69 -34.55 -22.26
CA VAL A 189 19.79 -35.71 -22.15
C VAL A 189 19.94 -36.66 -23.33
N ASP A 190 20.95 -36.47 -24.18
CA ASP A 190 21.21 -37.27 -25.39
C ASP A 190 21.97 -38.59 -25.15
N THR A 191 22.29 -38.88 -23.90
CA THR A 191 23.01 -40.07 -23.43
C THR A 191 22.11 -40.98 -22.60
N GLU A 192 22.59 -42.18 -22.26
CA GLU A 192 21.90 -43.13 -21.34
C GLU A 192 21.79 -42.62 -19.89
N HIS A 193 22.44 -41.50 -19.57
CA HIS A 193 22.33 -40.82 -18.28
C HIS A 193 22.11 -39.33 -18.47
N VAL A 194 21.52 -38.69 -17.46
CA VAL A 194 21.34 -37.23 -17.44
C VAL A 194 22.62 -36.57 -16.95
N HIS A 195 23.18 -35.68 -17.77
CA HIS A 195 24.41 -34.97 -17.44
C HIS A 195 24.18 -33.47 -17.34
N CYS A 196 24.63 -32.84 -16.27
CA CYS A 196 24.78 -31.39 -16.21
C CYS A 196 26.23 -31.01 -16.44
N HIS A 197 26.50 -30.33 -17.54
CA HIS A 197 27.80 -29.73 -17.82
C HIS A 197 27.85 -28.33 -17.22
N LEU A 198 28.93 -28.02 -16.51
CA LEU A 198 29.18 -26.74 -15.86
C LEU A 198 30.53 -26.19 -16.33
N ALA A 199 30.54 -24.94 -16.78
CA ALA A 199 31.74 -24.15 -16.96
C ALA A 199 31.76 -23.07 -15.88
N MET A 200 32.75 -23.09 -14.99
CA MET A 200 32.82 -22.20 -13.83
C MET A 200 34.17 -21.49 -13.74
N VAL A 201 34.19 -20.29 -13.20
CA VAL A 201 35.41 -19.51 -12.94
C VAL A 201 35.26 -18.75 -11.63
N ASP A 202 36.35 -18.61 -10.89
CA ASP A 202 36.40 -17.76 -9.70
C ASP A 202 36.94 -16.38 -10.09
N GLY A 203 36.04 -15.40 -10.20
CA GLY A 203 36.37 -14.02 -10.56
C GLY A 203 37.21 -13.31 -9.51
N GLY A 204 37.18 -13.79 -8.25
CA GLY A 204 37.91 -13.22 -7.13
C GLY A 204 39.39 -13.65 -7.08
N ARG A 205 40.04 -13.46 -5.92
CA ARG A 205 41.44 -13.89 -5.74
C ARG A 205 41.53 -15.41 -5.81
N GLY A 206 40.57 -16.09 -5.21
CA GLY A 206 40.46 -17.54 -5.18
C GLY A 206 41.60 -18.20 -4.42
N GLN A 207 41.60 -19.53 -4.38
CA GLN A 207 42.67 -20.29 -3.74
C GLN A 207 43.87 -20.42 -4.68
N VAL A 208 44.89 -19.59 -4.47
CA VAL A 208 46.12 -19.59 -5.27
C VAL A 208 47.05 -20.73 -4.83
N THR A 209 47.59 -21.47 -5.79
CA THR A 209 48.59 -22.52 -5.57
C THR A 209 49.98 -21.92 -5.42
N LYS A 210 50.96 -22.72 -4.94
CA LYS A 210 52.35 -22.27 -4.80
C LYS A 210 52.97 -21.72 -6.11
N ASN A 211 52.38 -22.06 -7.25
CA ASN A 211 52.83 -21.66 -8.58
C ASN A 211 52.13 -20.39 -9.10
N GLY A 212 51.41 -19.66 -8.24
CA GLY A 212 50.74 -18.39 -8.58
C GLY A 212 49.42 -18.54 -9.36
N THR A 213 49.03 -19.75 -9.76
CA THR A 213 47.76 -20.02 -10.46
C THR A 213 46.65 -20.43 -9.51
N GLN A 214 45.40 -20.11 -9.84
CA GLN A 214 44.24 -20.54 -9.06
C GLN A 214 44.07 -22.07 -9.11
N ARG A 215 43.69 -22.67 -7.98
CA ARG A 215 43.50 -24.12 -7.89
C ARG A 215 42.32 -24.57 -8.75
N GLY A 216 42.62 -25.40 -9.75
CA GLY A 216 41.59 -25.97 -10.63
C GLY A 216 40.92 -27.26 -10.14
N LYS A 217 41.43 -27.92 -9.09
CA LYS A 217 40.83 -29.17 -8.58
C LYS A 217 39.79 -28.91 -7.49
N LEU A 218 38.56 -29.40 -7.68
CA LEU A 218 37.54 -29.45 -6.63
C LEU A 218 37.90 -30.46 -5.52
N LEU A 219 37.78 -30.04 -4.26
CA LEU A 219 38.03 -30.90 -3.11
C LEU A 219 36.82 -31.81 -2.81
N ASP A 220 37.05 -32.90 -2.08
CA ASP A 220 35.97 -33.83 -1.70
C ASP A 220 34.89 -33.16 -0.83
N ARG A 221 35.26 -32.16 -0.02
CA ARG A 221 34.30 -31.34 0.73
C ARG A 221 33.40 -30.50 -0.18
N HIS A 222 33.94 -29.95 -1.28
CA HIS A 222 33.16 -29.16 -2.26
C HIS A 222 32.16 -30.07 -2.97
N LYS A 223 32.61 -31.25 -3.41
CA LYS A 223 31.74 -32.28 -4.02
C LYS A 223 30.66 -32.74 -3.05
N SER A 224 30.98 -32.92 -1.78
CA SER A 224 30.02 -33.36 -0.75
C SER A 224 28.96 -32.31 -0.44
N ARG A 225 29.36 -31.02 -0.35
CA ARG A 225 28.42 -29.91 -0.14
C ARG A 225 27.48 -29.72 -1.33
N LEU A 226 28.01 -29.80 -2.55
CA LEU A 226 27.21 -29.74 -3.77
C LEU A 226 26.12 -30.82 -3.77
N ARG A 227 26.48 -32.07 -3.52
CA ARG A 227 25.53 -33.20 -3.45
C ARG A 227 24.44 -33.00 -2.42
N ARG A 228 24.82 -32.66 -1.18
CA ARG A 228 23.85 -32.42 -0.09
C ARG A 228 22.96 -31.22 -0.37
N GLY A 229 23.48 -30.19 -1.03
CA GLY A 229 22.70 -29.00 -1.40
C GLY A 229 21.67 -29.28 -2.48
N VAL A 230 22.01 -30.12 -3.47
CA VAL A 230 21.06 -30.62 -4.49
C VAL A 230 19.99 -31.49 -3.82
N ASP A 231 20.41 -32.47 -3.02
CA ASP A 231 19.49 -33.45 -2.43
C ASP A 231 18.51 -32.82 -1.43
N ALA A 232 18.99 -31.96 -0.53
CA ALA A 232 18.14 -31.27 0.44
C ALA A 232 17.10 -30.36 -0.26
N TRP A 233 17.48 -29.69 -1.35
CA TRP A 233 16.56 -28.83 -2.09
C TRP A 233 15.46 -29.64 -2.79
N LEU A 234 15.81 -30.81 -3.34
CA LEU A 234 14.85 -31.71 -3.98
C LEU A 234 13.87 -32.32 -2.97
N ASP A 235 14.34 -32.62 -1.76
CA ASP A 235 13.55 -33.17 -0.65
C ASP A 235 12.55 -32.13 -0.09
N GLU A 236 13.03 -30.91 0.19
CA GLU A 236 12.22 -29.83 0.79
C GLU A 236 11.08 -29.35 -0.12
N LYS A 237 11.24 -29.44 -1.45
CA LYS A 237 10.28 -28.88 -2.42
C LYS A 237 9.27 -29.88 -2.97
N GLN A 238 9.40 -31.18 -2.71
CA GLN A 238 8.50 -32.21 -3.24
C GLN A 238 7.05 -32.09 -2.71
N ALA A 239 6.84 -31.45 -1.54
CA ALA A 239 5.52 -31.29 -0.91
C ALA A 239 4.94 -29.86 -0.94
N VAL A 240 5.64 -28.86 -1.50
CA VAL A 240 5.30 -27.42 -1.40
C VAL A 240 5.08 -26.75 -2.78
N VAL A 241 5.51 -27.40 -3.87
CA VAL A 241 5.60 -26.80 -5.22
C VAL A 241 4.26 -26.65 -5.96
N HIS A 242 3.31 -27.56 -5.78
CA HIS A 242 2.02 -27.46 -6.49
C HIS A 242 1.19 -26.24 -6.06
N LEU A 243 1.26 -25.83 -4.80
CA LEU A 243 0.56 -24.62 -4.34
C LEU A 243 1.39 -23.35 -4.48
N SER A 244 2.72 -23.41 -4.30
CA SER A 244 3.57 -22.22 -4.44
C SER A 244 3.58 -21.68 -5.87
N SER A 245 3.52 -22.55 -6.89
CA SER A 245 3.44 -22.15 -8.30
C SER A 245 2.07 -21.55 -8.67
N ALA A 246 0.97 -22.14 -8.18
CA ALA A 246 -0.39 -21.60 -8.34
C ALA A 246 -0.55 -20.23 -7.65
N VAL A 247 -0.09 -20.10 -6.40
CA VAL A 247 -0.05 -18.83 -5.67
C VAL A 247 0.80 -17.78 -6.40
N GLY A 248 1.90 -18.20 -7.03
CA GLY A 248 2.75 -17.32 -7.85
C GLY A 248 2.05 -16.78 -9.10
N TYR A 249 1.23 -17.61 -9.75
CA TYR A 249 0.43 -17.23 -10.92
C TYR A 249 -0.66 -16.21 -10.55
N GLU A 250 -1.42 -16.48 -9.47
CA GLU A 250 -2.49 -15.56 -9.05
C GLU A 250 -1.94 -14.21 -8.55
N ARG A 251 -0.81 -14.22 -7.85
CA ARG A 251 -0.09 -12.98 -7.49
C ARG A 251 0.26 -12.13 -8.71
N ARG A 252 0.56 -12.77 -9.85
CA ARG A 252 0.87 -12.09 -11.11
C ARG A 252 -0.39 -11.55 -11.79
N ASN A 253 -1.51 -12.27 -11.71
CA ASN A 253 -2.80 -11.84 -12.23
C ASN A 253 -3.26 -10.55 -11.55
N VAL A 254 -3.23 -10.50 -10.22
CA VAL A 254 -3.54 -9.30 -9.41
C VAL A 254 -2.67 -8.10 -9.83
N THR A 255 -1.37 -8.31 -9.97
CA THR A 255 -0.46 -7.22 -10.37
C THR A 255 -0.73 -6.74 -11.80
N THR A 256 -1.07 -7.66 -12.71
CA THR A 256 -1.35 -7.34 -14.13
C THR A 256 -2.68 -6.60 -14.27
N PHE A 257 -3.70 -7.02 -13.52
CA PHE A 257 -4.99 -6.36 -13.44
C PHE A 257 -4.84 -4.89 -13.01
N ILE A 258 -4.08 -4.65 -11.94
CA ILE A 258 -3.83 -3.29 -11.43
C ILE A 258 -2.99 -2.46 -12.40
N LYS A 259 -2.00 -3.04 -13.07
CA LYS A 259 -1.24 -2.33 -14.11
C LYS A 259 -2.10 -1.91 -15.30
N ARG A 260 -3.01 -2.79 -15.75
CA ARG A 260 -3.96 -2.48 -16.84
C ARG A 260 -4.88 -1.33 -16.44
N TRP A 261 -5.51 -1.44 -15.27
CA TRP A 261 -6.37 -0.40 -14.72
C TRP A 261 -5.63 0.94 -14.61
N ALA A 262 -4.43 0.93 -14.03
CA ALA A 262 -3.66 2.15 -13.83
C ALA A 262 -3.25 2.78 -15.18
N HIS A 263 -2.95 1.97 -16.20
CA HIS A 263 -2.65 2.44 -17.56
C HIS A 263 -3.87 3.10 -18.24
N GLU A 264 -5.06 2.53 -18.08
CA GLU A 264 -6.32 3.09 -18.60
C GLU A 264 -6.69 4.41 -17.90
N ARG A 265 -6.54 4.45 -16.56
CA ARG A 265 -6.86 5.62 -15.72
C ARG A 265 -5.93 6.80 -15.95
N ILE A 266 -4.63 6.54 -16.18
CA ILE A 266 -3.62 7.58 -16.45
C ILE A 266 -3.95 8.41 -17.68
N ARG A 267 -4.63 7.83 -18.66
CA ARG A 267 -5.00 8.52 -19.90
C ARG A 267 -6.30 9.33 -19.81
N ALA A 268 -7.13 9.08 -18.78
CA ALA A 268 -8.53 9.53 -18.76
C ALA A 268 -8.88 10.51 -17.61
N GLU A 269 -8.11 10.56 -16.50
CA GLU A 269 -8.52 11.27 -15.27
C GLU A 269 -7.48 12.25 -14.71
N SER A 270 -7.91 13.12 -13.78
CA SER A 270 -7.11 14.12 -13.04
C SER A 270 -6.37 13.55 -11.81
N LEU A 271 -6.83 12.41 -11.29
CA LEU A 271 -6.25 11.69 -10.14
C LEU A 271 -4.78 11.25 -10.30
N PRO A 272 -4.33 10.79 -11.49
CA PRO A 272 -2.91 10.54 -11.78
C PRO A 272 -2.03 11.78 -11.63
N GLN A 273 -2.53 12.97 -12.00
CA GLN A 273 -1.77 14.23 -11.85
C GLN A 273 -1.58 14.59 -10.39
N PHE A 274 -2.59 14.31 -9.56
CA PHE A 274 -2.51 14.45 -8.11
C PHE A 274 -1.52 13.47 -7.48
N LEU A 275 -1.53 12.21 -7.91
CA LEU A 275 -0.55 11.21 -7.48
C LEU A 275 0.87 11.62 -7.87
N LEU A 276 1.06 12.12 -9.09
CA LEU A 276 2.36 12.61 -9.57
C LEU A 276 2.87 13.82 -8.80
N ALA A 277 1.97 14.69 -8.32
CA ALA A 277 2.35 15.83 -7.49
C ALA A 277 2.67 15.44 -6.04
N CYS A 278 2.12 14.34 -5.53
CA CYS A 278 2.48 13.77 -4.24
C CYS A 278 3.84 13.05 -4.24
N LEU A 279 4.38 12.73 -5.42
CA LEU A 279 5.62 11.96 -5.53
C LEU A 279 6.86 12.87 -5.47
N PRO A 280 7.92 12.45 -4.73
CA PRO A 280 9.18 13.17 -4.72
C PRO A 280 9.81 13.16 -6.12
N ALA A 281 10.56 14.22 -6.44
CA ALA A 281 11.28 14.31 -7.72
C ALA A 281 12.27 13.14 -7.93
N ASP A 282 12.82 12.62 -6.83
CA ASP A 282 13.66 11.42 -6.85
C ASP A 282 12.84 10.15 -7.05
N ARG A 283 12.90 9.61 -8.28
CA ARG A 283 12.21 8.38 -8.68
C ARG A 283 12.66 7.15 -7.90
N THR A 284 13.86 7.13 -7.33
CA THR A 284 14.39 5.95 -6.61
C THR A 284 13.57 5.63 -5.36
N LEU A 285 12.90 6.64 -4.81
CA LEU A 285 12.05 6.54 -3.62
C LEU A 285 10.67 5.93 -3.89
N TRP A 286 10.23 5.84 -5.15
CA TRP A 286 8.89 5.38 -5.54
C TRP A 286 8.71 3.87 -5.36
N ARG A 287 8.45 3.44 -4.13
CA ARG A 287 8.19 2.04 -3.76
C ARG A 287 7.31 2.00 -2.51
N ALA A 288 6.47 0.98 -2.41
CA ALA A 288 5.55 0.77 -1.29
C ALA A 288 6.29 0.70 0.06
N GLY A 289 7.42 -0.03 0.11
CA GLY A 289 8.25 -0.16 1.31
C GLY A 289 9.21 1.01 1.58
N SER A 290 8.94 2.22 1.05
CA SER A 290 9.77 3.40 1.34
C SER A 290 9.30 4.05 2.65
N ASN A 291 10.23 4.20 3.60
CA ASN A 291 9.97 4.85 4.90
C ASN A 291 10.24 6.36 4.88
N ASP A 292 10.55 6.94 3.71
CA ASP A 292 10.76 8.39 3.57
C ASP A 292 9.46 9.15 3.84
N ALA A 293 9.53 10.20 4.65
CA ALA A 293 8.36 11.00 5.03
C ALA A 293 7.61 11.56 3.80
N ARG A 294 8.34 11.87 2.71
CA ARG A 294 7.77 12.38 1.45
C ARG A 294 6.96 11.31 0.69
N MET A 295 7.24 10.04 0.92
CA MET A 295 6.54 8.92 0.28
C MET A 295 5.29 8.47 1.04
N ARG A 296 5.15 8.84 2.33
CA ARG A 296 4.07 8.35 3.20
C ARG A 296 2.68 8.57 2.57
N LYS A 297 2.46 9.77 2.05
CA LYS A 297 1.18 10.16 1.47
C LYS A 297 0.92 9.57 0.09
N ALA A 298 1.92 9.53 -0.77
CA ALA A 298 1.82 8.85 -2.05
C ALA A 298 1.52 7.36 -1.83
N ASN A 299 2.19 6.71 -0.88
CA ASN A 299 1.95 5.32 -0.52
C ASN A 299 0.54 5.11 0.04
N GLN A 300 0.05 6.00 0.90
CA GLN A 300 -1.33 5.92 1.41
C GLN A 300 -2.35 6.00 0.26
N LEU A 301 -2.27 7.04 -0.58
CA LEU A 301 -3.19 7.24 -1.71
C LEU A 301 -3.20 6.08 -2.70
N VAL A 302 -2.01 5.59 -3.09
CA VAL A 302 -1.93 4.44 -4.02
C VAL A 302 -2.45 3.17 -3.35
N THR A 303 -2.20 2.98 -2.06
CA THR A 303 -2.71 1.81 -1.34
C THR A 303 -4.23 1.82 -1.24
N GLU A 304 -4.84 2.96 -0.91
CA GLU A 304 -6.29 3.12 -0.87
C GLU A 304 -6.93 2.88 -2.25
N LEU A 305 -6.36 3.45 -3.31
CA LEU A 305 -6.86 3.26 -4.67
C LEU A 305 -6.74 1.82 -5.17
N VAL A 306 -5.59 1.18 -4.90
CA VAL A 306 -5.39 -0.23 -5.23
C VAL A 306 -6.36 -1.09 -4.42
N LYS A 307 -6.58 -0.79 -3.15
CA LYS A 307 -7.52 -1.52 -2.30
C LYS A 307 -8.95 -1.41 -2.84
N GLU A 308 -9.43 -0.19 -3.11
CA GLU A 308 -10.76 0.04 -3.68
C GLU A 308 -10.93 -0.74 -4.99
N GLN A 309 -9.94 -0.71 -5.87
CA GLN A 309 -9.99 -1.41 -7.15
C GLN A 309 -9.95 -2.94 -7.01
N LEU A 310 -9.24 -3.46 -6.00
CA LEU A 310 -9.18 -4.89 -5.71
C LEU A 310 -10.46 -5.41 -5.03
N ASP A 311 -11.23 -4.53 -4.38
CA ASP A 311 -12.49 -4.86 -3.73
C ASP A 311 -13.70 -4.85 -4.70
N ARG A 312 -13.53 -4.34 -5.93
CA ARG A 312 -14.59 -4.33 -6.97
C ARG A 312 -14.89 -5.71 -7.56
N ALA A 313 -16.12 -5.89 -8.02
CA ALA A 313 -16.56 -7.10 -8.73
C ALA A 313 -15.73 -7.32 -10.02
N GLY A 314 -15.22 -8.54 -10.21
CA GLY A 314 -14.34 -8.91 -11.33
C GLY A 314 -12.84 -8.77 -11.06
N SER A 315 -12.45 -8.40 -9.84
CA SER A 315 -11.06 -8.44 -9.37
C SER A 315 -10.57 -9.89 -9.16
N PRO A 316 -9.31 -10.22 -9.51
CA PRO A 316 -8.71 -11.54 -9.23
C PRO A 316 -8.29 -11.71 -7.75
N MET A 317 -8.59 -10.76 -6.88
CA MET A 317 -8.21 -10.80 -5.47
C MET A 317 -8.82 -11.97 -4.69
N PRO A 318 -10.11 -12.33 -4.86
CA PRO A 318 -10.70 -13.48 -4.15
C PRO A 318 -10.01 -14.81 -4.52
N GLU A 319 -9.76 -15.04 -5.80
CA GLU A 319 -9.07 -16.24 -6.32
C GLU A 319 -7.62 -16.32 -5.79
N ALA A 320 -6.91 -15.19 -5.73
CA ALA A 320 -5.57 -15.13 -5.18
C ALA A 320 -5.53 -15.41 -3.66
N MET A 321 -6.55 -14.97 -2.92
CA MET A 321 -6.66 -15.20 -1.48
C MET A 321 -7.03 -16.65 -1.16
N GLU A 322 -7.90 -17.28 -1.95
CA GLU A 322 -8.24 -18.70 -1.82
C GLU A 322 -6.98 -19.57 -1.89
N ARG A 323 -6.11 -19.32 -2.88
CA ARG A 323 -4.83 -20.04 -3.01
C ARG A 323 -3.87 -19.83 -1.84
N ILE A 324 -3.88 -18.64 -1.24
CA ILE A 324 -3.05 -18.33 -0.06
C ILE A 324 -3.59 -19.08 1.17
N VAL A 325 -4.90 -19.14 1.31
CA VAL A 325 -5.58 -19.89 2.37
C VAL A 325 -5.33 -21.39 2.23
N ASP A 326 -5.41 -21.94 1.01
CA ASP A 326 -5.07 -23.34 0.72
C ASP A 326 -3.62 -23.66 1.13
N TYR A 327 -2.68 -22.79 0.74
CA TYR A 327 -1.28 -22.90 1.13
C TYR A 327 -1.09 -22.85 2.65
N ALA A 328 -1.81 -21.95 3.33
CA ALA A 328 -1.77 -21.82 4.79
C ALA A 328 -2.34 -23.07 5.49
N ASN A 329 -3.43 -23.62 4.97
CA ASN A 329 -4.09 -24.81 5.49
C ASN A 329 -3.21 -26.06 5.37
N GLU A 330 -2.55 -26.24 4.23
CA GLU A 330 -1.60 -27.34 4.07
C GLU A 330 -0.38 -27.22 5.01
N ARG A 331 0.12 -26.01 5.19
CA ARG A 331 1.24 -25.75 6.09
C ARG A 331 0.84 -25.99 7.54
N ARG A 332 -0.39 -25.61 7.92
CA ARG A 332 -0.98 -25.92 9.22
C ARG A 332 -1.07 -27.42 9.48
N ALA A 333 -1.50 -28.20 8.47
CA ALA A 333 -1.59 -29.66 8.59
C ALA A 333 -0.22 -30.34 8.74
N LYS A 334 0.84 -29.79 8.11
CA LYS A 334 2.20 -30.37 8.13
C LYS A 334 3.02 -29.93 9.34
N GLU A 335 2.90 -28.67 9.75
CA GLU A 335 3.73 -28.05 10.79
C GLU A 335 3.00 -27.91 12.14
N SER A 336 1.73 -28.35 12.23
CA SER A 336 0.87 -28.19 13.42
C SER A 336 0.79 -26.74 13.92
N LEU A 337 0.70 -25.79 12.97
CA LEU A 337 0.63 -24.36 13.29
C LEU A 337 -0.60 -24.05 14.15
N SER A 338 -0.40 -23.17 15.13
CA SER A 338 -1.49 -22.59 15.90
C SER A 338 -2.41 -21.74 15.01
N THR A 339 -3.63 -21.47 15.48
CA THR A 339 -4.58 -20.61 14.76
C THR A 339 -4.02 -19.20 14.56
N GLU A 340 -3.25 -18.67 15.52
CA GLU A 340 -2.59 -17.36 15.40
C GLU A 340 -1.48 -17.33 14.34
N GLU A 341 -0.67 -18.39 14.26
CA GLU A 341 0.39 -18.49 13.24
C GLU A 341 -0.18 -18.66 11.83
N TRP A 342 -1.29 -19.38 11.71
CA TRP A 342 -2.04 -19.50 10.46
C TRP A 342 -2.61 -18.14 10.03
N GLN A 343 -3.26 -17.40 10.94
CA GLN A 343 -3.79 -16.06 10.65
C GLN A 343 -2.69 -15.09 10.23
N LYS A 344 -1.55 -15.09 10.94
CA LYS A 344 -0.37 -14.29 10.57
C LYS A 344 0.12 -14.63 9.16
N LEU A 345 0.09 -15.89 8.76
CA LEU A 345 0.55 -16.31 7.44
C LEU A 345 -0.39 -15.85 6.31
N VAL A 346 -1.70 -15.94 6.54
CA VAL A 346 -2.70 -15.41 5.59
C VAL A 346 -2.59 -13.89 5.47
N GLU A 347 -2.47 -13.18 6.60
CA GLU A 347 -2.37 -11.72 6.62
C GLU A 347 -1.06 -11.21 5.97
N GLN A 348 0.05 -11.90 6.21
CA GLN A 348 1.31 -11.65 5.50
C GLN A 348 1.16 -11.88 3.98
N GLY A 349 0.42 -12.91 3.57
CA GLY A 349 0.12 -13.18 2.17
C GLY A 349 -0.68 -12.05 1.51
N ARG A 350 -1.71 -11.55 2.20
CA ARG A 350 -2.51 -10.39 1.78
C ARG A 350 -1.67 -9.12 1.66
N THR A 351 -0.85 -8.84 2.68
CA THR A 351 0.04 -7.66 2.70
C THR A 351 1.02 -7.69 1.52
N GLN A 352 1.65 -8.84 1.25
CA GLN A 352 2.57 -8.99 0.11
C GLN A 352 1.88 -8.79 -1.25
N LEU A 353 0.63 -9.24 -1.40
CA LEU A 353 -0.17 -9.01 -2.61
C LEU A 353 -0.40 -7.52 -2.83
N MET A 354 -0.84 -6.83 -1.77
CA MET A 354 -1.10 -5.39 -1.78
C MET A 354 0.16 -4.59 -2.13
N GLU A 355 1.28 -4.87 -1.46
CA GLU A 355 2.56 -4.21 -1.74
C GLU A 355 3.00 -4.40 -3.19
N ARG A 356 2.81 -5.59 -3.78
CA ARG A 356 3.16 -5.85 -5.18
C ARG A 356 2.26 -5.11 -6.15
N ALA A 357 0.97 -5.01 -5.86
CA ALA A 357 0.02 -4.24 -6.65
C ALA A 357 0.37 -2.74 -6.63
N VAL A 358 0.65 -2.17 -5.45
CA VAL A 358 1.10 -0.78 -5.27
C VAL A 358 2.42 -0.53 -6.01
N ASN A 359 3.40 -1.43 -5.86
CA ASN A 359 4.65 -1.33 -6.61
C ASN A 359 4.45 -1.48 -8.13
N GLY A 360 3.42 -2.19 -8.56
CA GLY A 360 3.01 -2.29 -9.97
C GLY A 360 2.64 -0.93 -10.55
N VAL A 361 1.91 -0.11 -9.79
CA VAL A 361 1.58 1.28 -10.15
C VAL A 361 2.85 2.12 -10.24
N TYR A 362 3.73 2.08 -9.23
CA TYR A 362 4.99 2.85 -9.27
C TYR A 362 5.93 2.46 -10.41
N GLN A 363 6.01 1.17 -10.76
CA GLN A 363 6.79 0.71 -11.91
C GLN A 363 6.30 1.33 -13.22
N MET A 364 4.97 1.40 -13.39
CA MET A 364 4.38 2.03 -14.56
C MET A 364 4.64 3.55 -14.57
N LEU A 365 4.50 4.23 -13.44
CA LEU A 365 4.81 5.66 -13.32
C LEU A 365 6.29 5.96 -13.64
N ARG A 366 7.22 5.10 -13.20
CA ARG A 366 8.66 5.23 -13.50
C ARG A 366 8.98 5.06 -14.98
N ALA A 367 8.21 4.22 -15.68
CA ALA A 367 8.42 3.92 -17.09
C ALA A 367 7.92 5.06 -18.02
N MET A 368 7.16 6.03 -17.51
CA MET A 368 6.64 7.13 -18.31
C MET A 368 7.72 8.20 -18.64
N PRO A 369 7.64 8.84 -19.83
CA PRO A 369 8.52 9.94 -20.22
C PRO A 369 8.37 11.16 -19.30
N GLU A 370 9.46 11.90 -19.06
CA GLU A 370 9.43 13.13 -18.24
C GLU A 370 8.49 14.21 -18.78
N SER A 371 8.25 14.24 -20.10
CA SER A 371 7.32 15.18 -20.73
C SER A 371 5.86 14.95 -20.35
N GLU A 372 5.44 13.70 -20.13
CA GLU A 372 4.07 13.32 -19.73
C GLU A 372 3.86 13.48 -18.22
N LEU A 373 4.95 13.60 -17.46
CA LEU A 373 4.96 13.78 -16.00
C LEU A 373 4.94 15.26 -15.57
N ARG A 374 4.95 16.20 -16.53
CA ARG A 374 4.91 17.66 -16.31
C ARG A 374 3.49 18.20 -16.37
N VAL A 375 2.63 17.77 -15.44
CA VAL A 375 1.39 18.50 -15.15
C VAL A 375 1.38 18.81 -13.66
N ARG A 376 2.20 19.79 -13.28
CA ARG A 376 2.21 20.36 -11.94
C ARG A 376 1.51 21.70 -12.01
N THR A 377 0.22 21.72 -11.67
CA THR A 377 -0.40 22.99 -11.30
C THR A 377 0.01 23.30 -9.85
N PRO A 378 0.16 24.58 -9.46
CA PRO A 378 0.50 24.96 -8.09
C PRO A 378 -0.44 24.33 -7.04
N MET A 379 -1.72 24.16 -7.38
CA MET A 379 -2.71 23.48 -6.54
C MET A 379 -2.36 22.01 -6.31
N LEU A 380 -1.87 21.29 -7.32
CA LEU A 380 -1.46 19.88 -7.18
C LEU A 380 -0.19 19.74 -6.32
N GLU A 381 0.77 20.67 -6.42
CA GLU A 381 1.96 20.68 -5.56
C GLU A 381 1.59 20.92 -4.09
N VAL A 382 0.69 21.86 -3.81
CA VAL A 382 0.11 22.06 -2.47
C VAL A 382 -0.58 20.77 -2.02
N MET A 383 -1.40 20.18 -2.88
CA MET A 383 -2.05 18.92 -2.55
C MET A 383 -1.05 17.78 -2.29
N GLY A 384 0.21 17.85 -2.72
CA GLY A 384 1.27 16.87 -2.42
C GLY A 384 1.96 17.01 -1.05
N MET A 385 1.94 18.19 -0.44
CA MET A 385 2.71 18.50 0.79
C MET A 385 2.17 17.83 2.06
N ASP A 386 3.04 17.62 3.05
CA ASP A 386 2.71 17.23 4.44
C ASP A 386 1.94 18.35 5.18
N TYR A 387 1.10 17.99 6.14
CA TYR A 387 0.25 18.89 6.93
C TYR A 387 1.07 19.95 7.69
N GLN A 388 2.13 19.55 8.38
CA GLN A 388 2.97 20.49 9.15
C GLN A 388 3.75 21.43 8.23
N GLN A 389 4.30 20.90 7.14
CA GLN A 389 5.00 21.70 6.13
C GLN A 389 4.06 22.70 5.43
N MET A 390 2.82 22.30 5.18
CA MET A 390 1.82 23.16 4.55
C MET A 390 1.33 24.28 5.48
N ALA A 391 1.11 23.98 6.77
CA ALA A 391 0.75 25.00 7.76
C ALA A 391 1.86 26.06 7.88
N VAL A 392 3.13 25.64 7.89
CA VAL A 392 4.29 26.53 7.91
C VAL A 392 4.42 27.33 6.61
N LEU A 393 4.21 26.71 5.44
CA LEU A 393 4.31 27.41 4.15
C LEU A 393 3.14 28.39 3.91
N ALA A 394 1.92 28.04 4.33
CA ALA A 394 0.78 28.95 4.32
C ALA A 394 1.05 30.14 5.26
N ALA A 395 1.64 29.88 6.42
CA ALA A 395 2.07 30.91 7.36
C ALA A 395 3.23 31.78 6.82
N ASP A 396 4.26 31.25 6.18
CA ASP A 396 5.37 32.08 5.71
C ASP A 396 4.99 32.96 4.49
N ARG A 397 3.94 32.57 3.73
CA ARG A 397 3.55 33.24 2.47
C ARG A 397 2.39 34.23 2.58
N GLN A 398 1.52 34.13 3.58
CA GLN A 398 0.46 35.13 3.81
C GLN A 398 0.97 36.45 4.43
N GLY A 399 2.20 36.48 4.97
CA GLY A 399 2.82 37.70 5.54
C GLY A 399 3.57 38.59 4.54
N LYS A 400 3.62 38.22 3.26
CA LYS A 400 4.22 38.99 2.17
C LYS A 400 3.16 39.17 1.08
N ASP A 401 2.86 40.41 0.71
CA ASP A 401 1.74 40.85 -0.15
C ASP A 401 1.23 39.90 -1.27
N GLU A 402 -0.09 39.93 -1.43
CA GLU A 402 -0.96 39.76 -2.63
C GLU A 402 -0.56 38.76 -3.75
N ASN A 403 0.19 37.70 -3.48
CA ASN A 403 0.38 36.65 -4.48
C ASN A 403 -0.78 35.63 -4.45
N ALA A 404 -1.49 35.50 -5.58
CA ALA A 404 -2.54 34.50 -5.80
C ALA A 404 -2.10 33.05 -5.45
N GLU A 405 -0.81 32.75 -5.55
CA GLU A 405 -0.24 31.46 -5.14
C GLU A 405 -0.24 31.22 -3.61
N ALA A 406 -0.09 32.27 -2.79
CA ALA A 406 -0.15 32.15 -1.33
C ALA A 406 -1.57 31.84 -0.85
N ASP A 407 -2.56 32.44 -1.52
CA ASP A 407 -3.97 32.19 -1.25
C ASP A 407 -4.37 30.75 -1.62
N LEU A 408 -3.87 30.23 -2.75
CA LEU A 408 -4.06 28.83 -3.17
C LEU A 408 -3.48 27.79 -2.19
N VAL A 409 -2.34 28.08 -1.56
CA VAL A 409 -1.74 27.20 -0.54
C VAL A 409 -2.61 27.15 0.72
N SER A 410 -3.06 28.32 1.19
CA SER A 410 -3.95 28.44 2.36
C SER A 410 -5.33 27.84 2.12
N PHE A 411 -5.84 27.97 0.89
CA PHE A 411 -7.08 27.36 0.44
C PHE A 411 -6.97 25.83 0.38
N GLY A 412 -5.88 25.31 -0.20
CA GLY A 412 -5.60 23.87 -0.24
C GLY A 412 -5.44 23.23 1.15
N PHE A 413 -4.84 23.98 2.10
CA PHE A 413 -4.75 23.57 3.50
C PHE A 413 -6.13 23.44 4.16
N ARG A 414 -6.95 24.50 4.07
CA ARG A 414 -8.31 24.51 4.63
C ARG A 414 -9.18 23.40 4.02
N LEU A 415 -9.13 23.22 2.70
CA LEU A 415 -9.89 22.18 1.99
C LEU A 415 -9.54 20.78 2.50
N ARG A 416 -8.25 20.50 2.74
CA ARG A 416 -7.82 19.21 3.32
C ARG A 416 -8.20 19.07 4.78
N SER A 417 -7.98 20.12 5.58
CA SER A 417 -8.34 20.13 7.00
C SER A 417 -9.84 19.81 7.17
N TYR A 418 -10.69 20.49 6.41
CA TYR A 418 -12.13 20.25 6.39
C TYR A 418 -12.50 18.87 5.88
N ALA A 419 -11.81 18.34 4.86
CA ALA A 419 -12.07 16.99 4.37
C ALA A 419 -11.72 15.92 5.42
N SER A 420 -10.57 16.08 6.10
CA SER A 420 -10.15 15.19 7.18
C SER A 420 -11.11 15.22 8.37
N ARG A 421 -11.56 16.41 8.78
CA ARG A 421 -12.54 16.57 9.87
C ARG A 421 -13.90 16.02 9.48
N LEU A 422 -14.35 16.24 8.25
CA LEU A 422 -15.58 15.65 7.73
C LEU A 422 -15.54 14.11 7.81
N GLN A 423 -14.43 13.49 7.41
CA GLN A 423 -14.25 12.05 7.50
C GLN A 423 -14.22 11.56 8.96
N HIS A 424 -13.48 12.25 9.83
CA HIS A 424 -13.43 11.92 11.26
C HIS A 424 -14.82 11.94 11.91
N HIS A 425 -15.61 13.00 11.66
CA HIS A 425 -16.95 13.11 12.22
C HIS A 425 -17.93 12.12 11.60
N ARG A 426 -17.73 11.75 10.32
CA ARG A 426 -18.51 10.68 9.68
C ARG A 426 -18.29 9.34 10.37
N GLU A 427 -17.04 8.98 10.64
CA GLU A 427 -16.69 7.75 11.35
C GLU A 427 -17.25 7.75 12.77
N LYS A 428 -17.04 8.84 13.52
CA LYS A 428 -17.54 8.95 14.91
C LYS A 428 -19.06 8.95 14.99
N ALA A 429 -19.76 9.64 14.10
CA ALA A 429 -21.22 9.59 14.04
C ALA A 429 -21.73 8.15 13.82
N GLY A 430 -21.07 7.37 12.96
CA GLY A 430 -21.39 5.96 12.77
C GLY A 430 -21.19 5.12 14.03
N VAL A 431 -20.03 5.27 14.70
CA VAL A 431 -19.72 4.53 15.94
C VAL A 431 -20.76 4.81 17.04
N TYR A 432 -21.07 6.09 17.30
CA TYR A 432 -22.03 6.44 18.36
C TYR A 432 -23.47 6.04 18.02
N ARG A 433 -23.85 6.06 16.73
CA ARG A 433 -25.13 5.51 16.26
C ARG A 433 -25.25 4.04 16.61
N ASP A 434 -24.22 3.26 16.30
CA ASP A 434 -24.24 1.82 16.51
C ASP A 434 -24.30 1.48 18.00
N LEU A 435 -23.59 2.23 18.85
CA LEU A 435 -23.65 2.11 20.31
C LEU A 435 -25.03 2.49 20.88
N ALA A 436 -25.62 3.59 20.40
CA ALA A 436 -26.97 4.00 20.82
C ALA A 436 -28.03 2.95 20.44
N HIS A 437 -27.96 2.41 19.21
CA HIS A 437 -28.87 1.35 18.77
C HIS A 437 -28.70 0.04 19.52
N GLN A 438 -27.48 -0.34 19.90
CA GLN A 438 -27.24 -1.52 20.75
C GLN A 438 -27.94 -1.37 22.09
N TRP A 439 -27.85 -0.18 22.70
CA TRP A 439 -28.54 0.12 23.95
C TRP A 439 -30.08 0.09 23.79
N GLU A 440 -30.63 0.72 22.74
CA GLU A 440 -32.08 0.69 22.45
C GLU A 440 -32.62 -0.72 22.21
N GLN A 441 -31.80 -1.59 21.60
CA GLN A 441 -32.15 -2.99 21.42
C GLN A 441 -32.15 -3.75 22.74
N ALA A 442 -31.19 -3.48 23.62
CA ALA A 442 -31.14 -4.05 24.97
C ALA A 442 -32.32 -3.56 25.83
N GLU A 443 -32.71 -2.29 25.73
CA GLU A 443 -33.88 -1.72 26.43
C GLU A 443 -35.18 -2.37 25.94
N LYS A 444 -35.34 -2.52 24.61
CA LYS A 444 -36.51 -3.23 24.04
C LYS A 444 -36.57 -4.72 24.43
N ALA A 445 -35.43 -5.33 24.73
CA ALA A 445 -35.33 -6.70 25.19
C ALA A 445 -35.51 -6.84 26.72
N ASP A 446 -35.67 -5.72 27.46
CA ASP A 446 -35.74 -5.68 28.92
C ASP A 446 -34.45 -6.22 29.59
N VAL A 447 -33.31 -6.06 28.91
CA VAL A 447 -31.96 -6.50 29.35
C VAL A 447 -31.06 -5.30 29.70
N ALA A 448 -31.45 -4.08 29.29
CA ALA A 448 -30.70 -2.88 29.65
C ALA A 448 -30.88 -2.55 31.13
N ASP A 449 -29.78 -2.21 31.79
CA ASP A 449 -29.79 -1.70 33.16
C ASP A 449 -30.25 -0.23 33.15
N GLU A 450 -31.20 0.15 34.01
CA GLU A 450 -31.63 1.55 34.14
C GLU A 450 -30.46 2.48 34.52
N ASP A 451 -29.50 1.98 35.31
CA ASP A 451 -28.32 2.74 35.72
C ASP A 451 -27.39 3.06 34.55
N SER A 452 -27.52 2.33 33.42
CA SER A 452 -26.72 2.56 32.20
C SER A 452 -27.25 3.69 31.31
N ARG A 453 -28.40 4.30 31.65
CA ARG A 453 -29.01 5.40 30.88
C ARG A 453 -28.08 6.60 30.62
N PRO A 454 -27.22 7.04 31.56
CA PRO A 454 -26.28 8.13 31.31
C PRO A 454 -25.32 7.88 30.13
N LEU A 455 -24.96 6.61 29.91
CA LEU A 455 -24.11 6.20 28.79
C LEU A 455 -24.85 6.32 27.45
N TYR A 456 -26.12 5.94 27.41
CA TYR A 456 -26.99 6.13 26.24
C TYR A 456 -27.21 7.60 25.90
N ASP A 457 -27.53 8.44 26.89
CA ASP A 457 -27.74 9.87 26.69
C ASP A 457 -26.47 10.54 26.13
N PHE A 458 -25.29 10.10 26.61
CA PHE A 458 -24.00 10.53 26.07
C PHE A 458 -23.80 10.09 24.60
N TYR A 459 -24.08 8.83 24.25
CA TYR A 459 -23.95 8.35 22.87
C TYR A 459 -24.87 9.09 21.90
N CYS A 460 -26.13 9.32 22.29
CA CYS A 460 -27.07 10.10 21.48
C CYS A 460 -26.60 11.54 21.27
N PHE A 461 -26.02 12.15 22.30
CA PHE A 461 -25.46 13.49 22.20
C PHE A 461 -24.25 13.53 21.26
N GLU A 462 -23.27 12.62 21.40
CA GLU A 462 -22.08 12.59 20.54
C GLU A 462 -22.45 12.29 19.08
N GLU A 463 -23.39 11.39 18.84
CA GLU A 463 -23.90 11.13 17.50
C GLU A 463 -24.45 12.41 16.85
N ASN A 464 -25.33 13.13 17.55
CA ASN A 464 -25.90 14.38 17.06
C ASN A 464 -24.83 15.47 16.88
N TYR A 465 -23.92 15.60 17.84
CA TYR A 465 -22.79 16.53 17.77
C TYR A 465 -21.95 16.30 16.51
N HIS A 466 -21.58 15.06 16.22
CA HIS A 466 -20.81 14.73 15.03
C HIS A 466 -21.60 14.93 13.72
N ARG A 467 -22.90 14.62 13.68
CA ARG A 467 -23.76 14.93 12.52
C ARG A 467 -23.84 16.43 12.22
N ARG A 468 -23.92 17.27 13.25
CA ARG A 468 -23.88 18.74 13.10
C ARG A 468 -22.54 19.22 12.55
N LEU A 469 -21.44 18.63 13.01
CA LEU A 469 -20.10 18.94 12.48
C LEU A 469 -19.88 18.45 11.06
N MET A 470 -20.46 17.32 10.68
CA MET A 470 -20.48 16.89 9.28
C MET A 470 -21.16 17.96 8.41
N SER A 471 -22.31 18.50 8.85
CA SER A 471 -23.00 19.58 8.14
C SER A 471 -22.15 20.86 8.07
N LYS A 472 -21.46 21.23 9.16
CA LYS A 472 -20.50 22.36 9.20
C LYS A 472 -19.39 22.20 8.16
N TYR A 473 -18.66 21.08 8.17
CA TYR A 473 -17.52 20.89 7.27
C TYR A 473 -17.95 20.61 5.83
N ARG A 474 -19.15 20.07 5.63
CA ARG A 474 -19.77 19.95 4.31
C ARG A 474 -20.10 21.30 3.69
N HIS A 475 -20.55 22.28 4.47
CA HIS A 475 -20.80 23.63 3.97
C HIS A 475 -19.55 24.21 3.27
N PHE A 476 -18.36 23.91 3.79
CA PHE A 476 -17.09 24.31 3.16
C PHE A 476 -16.66 23.44 1.96
N LEU A 477 -17.33 22.30 1.73
CA LEU A 477 -17.01 21.30 0.69
C LEU A 477 -18.25 20.89 -0.14
N PRO A 478 -18.93 21.84 -0.82
CA PRO A 478 -20.21 21.57 -1.49
C PRO A 478 -20.10 20.63 -2.70
N PHE A 479 -18.90 20.43 -3.25
CA PHE A 479 -18.65 19.68 -4.48
C PHE A 479 -18.45 18.16 -4.28
N LEU A 480 -18.46 17.66 -3.04
CA LEU A 480 -18.13 16.26 -2.73
C LEU A 480 -19.36 15.33 -2.62
N GLY A 481 -20.22 15.16 -3.62
CA GLY A 481 -21.35 14.23 -3.50
C GLY A 481 -21.82 13.69 -4.83
N ASP A 482 -21.74 12.38 -5.02
CA ASP A 482 -22.31 11.69 -6.18
C ASP A 482 -23.67 11.10 -5.79
N ALA A 483 -24.74 11.70 -6.31
CA ALA A 483 -26.10 11.22 -6.08
C ALA A 483 -26.39 9.89 -6.80
N GLY A 484 -25.61 9.53 -7.82
CA GLY A 484 -25.84 8.34 -8.64
C GLY A 484 -25.66 7.02 -7.87
N GLN A 485 -24.79 7.01 -6.86
CA GLN A 485 -24.46 5.81 -6.08
C GLN A 485 -25.59 5.36 -5.13
N TRP A 486 -26.54 6.24 -4.81
CA TRP A 486 -27.57 6.01 -3.80
C TRP A 486 -28.92 5.56 -4.39
N TYR A 487 -29.02 5.50 -5.72
CA TYR A 487 -30.27 5.20 -6.42
C TYR A 487 -30.75 3.76 -6.15
N GLU A 488 -29.84 2.80 -6.10
CA GLU A 488 -30.16 1.39 -5.83
C GLU A 488 -30.70 1.20 -4.39
N GLN A 489 -30.01 1.79 -3.40
CA GLN A 489 -30.45 1.74 -2.00
C GLN A 489 -31.77 2.48 -1.78
N GLN A 490 -31.99 3.60 -2.49
CA GLN A 490 -33.27 4.29 -2.49
C GLN A 490 -34.40 3.40 -3.04
N GLN A 491 -34.15 2.70 -4.16
CA GLN A 491 -35.13 1.77 -4.74
C GLN A 491 -35.43 0.60 -3.79
N ASP A 492 -34.43 0.07 -3.09
CA ASP A 492 -34.62 -1.00 -2.12
C ASP A 492 -35.50 -0.58 -0.93
N VAL A 493 -35.25 0.62 -0.38
CA VAL A 493 -36.06 1.17 0.71
C VAL A 493 -37.49 1.45 0.22
N ALA A 494 -37.65 2.05 -0.97
CA ALA A 494 -38.96 2.31 -1.56
C ALA A 494 -39.73 1.01 -1.84
N ALA A 495 -39.08 -0.03 -2.39
CA ALA A 495 -39.68 -1.34 -2.63
C ALA A 495 -40.05 -2.06 -1.32
N TYR A 496 -39.27 -1.87 -0.25
CA TYR A 496 -39.64 -2.38 1.07
C TYR A 496 -40.86 -1.63 1.65
N GLY A 497 -40.88 -0.30 1.53
CA GLY A 497 -42.02 0.53 1.92
C GLY A 497 -43.30 0.16 1.17
N GLN A 498 -43.21 -0.08 -0.15
CA GLN A 498 -44.33 -0.53 -0.97
C GLN A 498 -44.90 -1.87 -0.49
N ARG A 499 -44.03 -2.82 -0.12
CA ARG A 499 -44.48 -4.11 0.45
C ARG A 499 -45.20 -3.95 1.78
N LEU A 500 -44.72 -3.06 2.65
CA LEU A 500 -45.38 -2.71 3.91
C LEU A 500 -46.76 -2.08 3.65
N PHE A 501 -46.83 -1.12 2.73
CA PHE A 501 -48.08 -0.47 2.33
C PHE A 501 -49.09 -1.49 1.78
N SER A 502 -48.67 -2.38 0.89
CA SER A 502 -49.52 -3.46 0.36
C SER A 502 -50.02 -4.41 1.45
N LEU A 503 -49.20 -4.72 2.47
CA LEU A 503 -49.62 -5.56 3.60
C LEU A 503 -50.63 -4.84 4.50
N MET A 504 -50.46 -3.53 4.73
CA MET A 504 -51.42 -2.69 5.45
C MET A 504 -52.75 -2.59 4.70
N ALA A 505 -52.70 -2.45 3.37
CA ALA A 505 -53.87 -2.44 2.50
C ALA A 505 -54.62 -3.79 2.53
N LEU A 506 -53.89 -4.92 2.43
CA LEU A 506 -54.45 -6.26 2.59
C LEU A 506 -55.13 -6.42 3.96
N ARG A 507 -54.52 -5.92 5.03
CA ARG A 507 -55.08 -5.98 6.39
C ARG A 507 -56.37 -5.17 6.56
N ALA A 508 -56.50 -4.07 5.82
CA ALA A 508 -57.65 -3.17 5.83
C ALA A 508 -58.80 -3.62 4.89
N ASP A 509 -58.54 -4.51 3.93
CA ASP A 509 -59.53 -4.96 2.96
C ASP A 509 -60.68 -5.71 3.62
N ALA A 510 -61.90 -5.15 3.53
CA ALA A 510 -63.11 -5.71 4.09
C ALA A 510 -63.71 -6.86 3.25
N SER A 511 -63.31 -7.00 1.98
CA SER A 511 -63.80 -8.05 1.08
C SER A 511 -63.22 -9.40 1.46
N LEU A 512 -61.91 -9.48 1.64
CA LEU A 512 -61.18 -10.66 2.11
C LEU A 512 -61.61 -11.10 3.51
N GLN A 513 -62.02 -10.16 4.36
CA GLN A 513 -62.51 -10.46 5.72
C GLN A 513 -63.86 -11.18 5.74
N ARG A 514 -64.66 -11.08 4.67
CA ARG A 514 -65.99 -11.70 4.58
C ARG A 514 -65.96 -13.06 3.87
N MET A 515 -64.82 -13.44 3.30
CA MET A 515 -64.65 -14.71 2.60
C MET A 515 -64.62 -15.88 3.58
N LYS A 516 -65.24 -16.99 3.17
CA LYS A 516 -65.29 -18.24 3.95
C LYS A 516 -64.25 -19.26 3.49
N ASP A 517 -63.81 -19.17 2.23
CA ASP A 517 -62.76 -20.02 1.66
C ASP A 517 -61.39 -19.38 1.89
N SER A 518 -60.51 -20.12 2.58
CA SER A 518 -59.18 -19.66 2.97
C SER A 518 -58.17 -19.72 1.82
N GLU A 519 -58.32 -20.65 0.87
CA GLU A 519 -57.41 -20.76 -0.28
C GLU A 519 -57.70 -19.67 -1.32
N GLU A 520 -58.98 -19.38 -1.55
CA GLU A 520 -59.40 -18.31 -2.46
C GLU A 520 -58.97 -16.93 -1.93
N ALA A 521 -59.11 -16.69 -0.62
CA ALA A 521 -58.64 -15.46 0.02
C ALA A 521 -57.11 -15.28 -0.08
N GLU A 522 -56.33 -16.36 0.04
CA GLU A 522 -54.88 -16.33 -0.13
C GLU A 522 -54.48 -16.02 -1.59
N ASN A 523 -55.17 -16.61 -2.56
CA ASN A 523 -54.93 -16.37 -3.98
C ASN A 523 -55.24 -14.91 -4.36
N LEU A 524 -56.35 -14.36 -3.87
CA LEU A 524 -56.71 -12.95 -4.06
C LEU A 524 -55.73 -11.99 -3.37
N GLY A 525 -55.28 -12.33 -2.16
CA GLY A 525 -54.25 -11.56 -1.44
C GLY A 525 -52.96 -11.44 -2.24
N ARG A 526 -52.52 -12.54 -2.87
CA ARG A 526 -51.34 -12.55 -3.76
C ARG A 526 -51.58 -11.83 -5.08
N ALA A 527 -52.75 -11.99 -5.68
CA ALA A 527 -53.06 -11.39 -6.97
C ALA A 527 -53.22 -9.86 -6.90
N ILE A 528 -53.84 -9.34 -5.84
CA ILE A 528 -54.17 -7.91 -5.69
C ILE A 528 -53.04 -7.14 -4.97
N TYR A 529 -52.50 -7.72 -3.89
CA TYR A 529 -51.57 -7.02 -3.01
C TYR A 529 -50.13 -7.53 -3.10
N ASP A 530 -49.87 -8.59 -3.88
CA ASP A 530 -48.56 -9.29 -3.92
C ASP A 530 -48.06 -9.67 -2.51
N GLN A 531 -49.00 -10.02 -1.61
CA GLN A 531 -48.71 -10.38 -0.23
C GLN A 531 -49.39 -11.68 0.17
N ALA A 532 -48.63 -12.54 0.85
CA ALA A 532 -49.15 -13.72 1.52
C ALA A 532 -49.86 -13.33 2.83
N GLY A 533 -51.00 -13.95 3.14
CA GLY A 533 -51.75 -13.68 4.38
C GLY A 533 -53.25 -13.48 4.21
N GLY A 534 -53.81 -13.66 3.01
CA GLY A 534 -55.26 -13.57 2.78
C GLY A 534 -56.03 -14.62 3.58
N ARG A 535 -55.48 -15.83 3.72
CA ARG A 535 -56.05 -16.89 4.58
C ARG A 535 -56.15 -16.49 6.06
N LEU A 536 -55.28 -15.59 6.53
CA LEU A 536 -55.26 -15.18 7.94
C LEU A 536 -56.42 -14.21 8.26
N LEU A 537 -57.00 -13.57 7.24
CA LEU A 537 -58.16 -12.70 7.42
C LEU A 537 -59.44 -13.51 7.65
N THR A 538 -59.54 -14.72 7.10
CA THR A 538 -60.68 -15.64 7.27
C THR A 538 -60.71 -16.28 8.65
N GLU A 539 -59.55 -16.37 9.34
CA GLU A 539 -59.41 -16.87 10.72
C GLU A 539 -59.85 -15.86 11.81
N GLY A 540 -60.36 -14.69 11.40
CA GLY A 540 -60.91 -13.68 12.30
C GLY A 540 -59.85 -13.01 13.19
N LYS A 541 -60.10 -12.92 14.51
CA LYS A 541 -59.23 -12.14 15.43
C LYS A 541 -57.81 -12.69 15.56
N ARG A 542 -57.63 -14.02 15.45
CA ARG A 542 -56.31 -14.66 15.62
C ARG A 542 -55.38 -14.37 14.44
N GLY A 543 -55.82 -14.59 13.21
CA GLY A 543 -54.99 -14.31 12.03
C GLY A 543 -54.76 -12.81 11.82
N ARG A 544 -55.70 -11.94 12.23
CA ARG A 544 -55.47 -10.49 12.31
C ARG A 544 -54.33 -10.12 13.26
N ALA A 545 -54.26 -10.72 14.44
CA ALA A 545 -53.18 -10.46 15.38
C ALA A 545 -51.80 -10.86 14.81
N VAL A 546 -51.75 -11.92 13.99
CA VAL A 546 -50.52 -12.34 13.28
C VAL A 546 -50.12 -11.30 12.22
N LEU A 547 -51.08 -10.80 11.43
CA LEU A 547 -50.83 -9.74 10.45
C LEU A 547 -50.41 -8.42 11.14
N ASP A 548 -51.05 -8.06 12.24
CA ASP A 548 -50.74 -6.85 13.02
C ASP A 548 -49.34 -6.96 13.67
N ALA A 549 -48.93 -8.15 14.12
CA ALA A 549 -47.56 -8.41 14.56
C ALA A 549 -46.56 -8.28 13.40
N ARG A 550 -46.86 -8.86 12.23
CA ARG A 550 -46.01 -8.78 11.03
C ARG A 550 -45.87 -7.35 10.52
N ILE A 551 -46.96 -6.58 10.49
CA ILE A 551 -46.94 -5.15 10.12
C ILE A 551 -46.06 -4.36 11.09
N ARG A 552 -46.16 -4.60 12.41
CA ARG A 552 -45.28 -3.95 13.39
C ARG A 552 -43.80 -4.27 13.16
N THR A 553 -43.46 -5.53 12.94
CA THR A 553 -42.08 -5.94 12.64
C THR A 553 -41.57 -5.32 11.33
N MET A 554 -42.38 -5.35 10.27
CA MET A 554 -42.01 -4.76 8.99
C MET A 554 -41.90 -3.24 9.07
N LYS A 555 -42.78 -2.55 9.81
CA LYS A 555 -42.68 -1.10 10.06
C LYS A 555 -41.38 -0.77 10.77
N GLN A 556 -41.04 -1.48 11.84
CA GLN A 556 -39.77 -1.29 12.54
C GLN A 556 -38.54 -1.49 11.63
N SER A 557 -38.55 -2.54 10.81
CA SER A 557 -37.47 -2.78 9.84
C SER A 557 -37.43 -1.72 8.73
N TYR A 558 -38.57 -1.17 8.33
CA TYR A 558 -38.64 -0.09 7.36
C TYR A 558 -38.06 1.20 7.94
N ASP A 559 -38.46 1.58 9.16
CA ASP A 559 -37.97 2.77 9.85
C ASP A 559 -36.45 2.70 10.04
N GLN A 560 -35.92 1.55 10.46
CA GLN A 560 -34.48 1.30 10.56
C GLN A 560 -33.74 1.46 9.22
N LYS A 561 -34.31 0.93 8.12
CA LYS A 561 -33.74 1.07 6.79
C LYS A 561 -33.78 2.50 6.28
N LEU A 562 -34.86 3.23 6.57
CA LEU A 562 -35.03 4.63 6.21
C LEU A 562 -34.05 5.52 6.99
N ASP A 563 -33.87 5.27 8.28
CA ASP A 563 -32.93 6.01 9.12
C ASP A 563 -31.48 5.70 8.77
N GLY A 564 -31.18 4.44 8.42
CA GLY A 564 -29.89 4.05 7.83
C GLY A 564 -29.60 4.81 6.54
N LEU A 565 -30.55 4.81 5.60
CA LEU A 565 -30.43 5.55 4.34
C LEU A 565 -30.27 7.06 4.58
N ARG A 566 -31.03 7.66 5.50
CA ARG A 566 -30.89 9.08 5.85
C ARG A 566 -29.52 9.41 6.40
N ALA A 567 -28.98 8.57 7.29
CA ALA A 567 -27.65 8.75 7.85
C ALA A 567 -26.55 8.61 6.77
N ASP A 568 -26.69 7.64 5.88
CA ASP A 568 -25.74 7.42 4.80
C ASP A 568 -25.80 8.54 3.74
N LEU A 569 -27.00 9.05 3.43
CA LEU A 569 -27.19 10.23 2.59
C LEU A 569 -26.61 11.49 3.25
N ALA A 570 -26.89 11.71 4.53
CA ALA A 570 -26.34 12.84 5.29
C ALA A 570 -24.80 12.81 5.29
N SER A 571 -24.23 11.61 5.36
CA SER A 571 -22.80 11.39 5.25
C SER A 571 -22.22 11.82 3.89
N SER A 572 -23.03 11.72 2.83
CA SER A 572 -22.67 12.10 1.47
C SER A 572 -23.13 13.52 1.08
N GLY A 573 -23.70 14.28 2.02
CA GLY A 573 -24.22 15.63 1.80
C GLY A 573 -25.48 15.68 0.94
N LEU A 574 -26.30 14.64 1.07
CA LEU A 574 -27.58 14.48 0.40
C LEU A 574 -28.68 14.36 1.47
N VAL A 575 -29.87 14.83 1.15
CA VAL A 575 -31.04 14.73 2.03
C VAL A 575 -32.17 14.07 1.27
N LEU A 576 -32.86 13.16 1.95
CA LEU A 576 -34.07 12.52 1.46
C LEU A 576 -35.25 13.47 1.66
N ARG A 577 -35.79 14.04 0.58
CA ARG A 577 -37.07 14.76 0.62
C ARG A 577 -38.19 13.85 0.16
N VAL A 578 -39.28 13.83 0.91
CA VAL A 578 -40.52 13.19 0.48
C VAL A 578 -41.11 14.04 -0.65
N GLY A 579 -41.44 13.40 -1.77
CA GLY A 579 -42.10 14.06 -2.89
C GLY A 579 -43.57 14.27 -2.60
N SER A 580 -43.94 15.24 -1.77
CA SER A 580 -45.31 15.77 -1.79
C SER A 580 -45.40 16.82 -2.89
N SER A 581 -46.37 16.63 -3.78
CA SER A 581 -46.90 17.76 -4.55
C SER A 581 -47.56 18.72 -3.54
N ALA A 582 -47.25 20.00 -3.67
CA ALA A 582 -47.76 21.12 -2.88
C ALA A 582 -47.04 21.45 -1.56
N GLU A 583 -46.69 22.73 -1.50
CA GLU A 583 -46.28 23.55 -0.38
C GLU A 583 -47.23 23.36 0.82
N ASP A 584 -46.82 22.59 1.82
CA ASP A 584 -47.34 22.74 3.18
C ASP A 584 -46.27 22.26 4.18
N PRO A 585 -45.55 23.17 4.88
CA PRO A 585 -44.50 22.81 5.84
C PRO A 585 -45.07 22.36 7.21
N ALA A 586 -46.36 22.03 7.29
CA ALA A 586 -47.09 21.91 8.56
C ALA A 586 -47.79 20.56 8.81
N SER A 587 -47.56 19.53 8.02
CA SER A 587 -48.07 18.18 8.34
C SER A 587 -46.96 17.33 9.01
N THR A 588 -46.81 17.54 10.32
CA THR A 588 -46.03 16.71 11.25
C THR A 588 -46.75 15.38 11.53
N GLU A 589 -47.16 14.65 10.49
CA GLU A 589 -47.63 13.26 10.65
C GLU A 589 -46.49 12.30 10.32
N THR A 590 -45.68 12.02 11.35
CA THR A 590 -44.56 11.06 11.38
C THR A 590 -44.96 9.60 11.15
N ASP A 591 -46.21 9.30 10.79
CA ASP A 591 -46.78 7.95 10.80
C ASP A 591 -47.18 7.39 9.42
N ALA A 592 -47.03 8.17 8.34
CA ALA A 592 -47.35 7.74 6.98
C ALA A 592 -46.14 7.10 6.28
N VAL A 593 -46.29 5.88 5.79
CA VAL A 593 -45.29 5.19 4.94
C VAL A 593 -45.23 5.93 3.60
N SER A 594 -44.23 6.80 3.44
CA SER A 594 -43.96 7.49 2.17
C SER A 594 -43.17 6.57 1.24
N THR A 595 -43.55 6.47 -0.03
CA THR A 595 -42.84 5.68 -1.06
C THR A 595 -42.16 6.56 -2.12
N ASP A 596 -42.58 7.82 -2.24
CA ASP A 596 -41.99 8.79 -3.17
C ASP A 596 -40.90 9.61 -2.47
N PHE A 597 -39.65 9.25 -2.76
CA PHE A 597 -38.47 9.96 -2.27
C PHE A 597 -37.72 10.65 -3.39
N LYS A 598 -37.15 11.82 -3.11
CA LYS A 598 -36.18 12.51 -3.95
C LYS A 598 -34.92 12.79 -3.14
N ILE A 599 -33.80 12.30 -3.62
CA ILE A 599 -32.49 12.63 -3.07
C ILE A 599 -32.07 13.98 -3.64
N VAL A 600 -31.87 14.97 -2.76
CA VAL A 600 -31.47 16.32 -3.13
C VAL A 600 -30.16 16.67 -2.43
N ALA A 601 -29.30 17.44 -3.09
CA ALA A 601 -28.13 18.03 -2.43
C ALA A 601 -28.59 18.95 -1.29
N GLY A 602 -28.08 18.73 -0.08
CA GLY A 602 -28.47 19.49 1.10
C GLY A 602 -27.69 19.08 2.34
N ALA A 603 -27.63 19.97 3.32
CA ALA A 603 -27.14 19.66 4.66
C ALA A 603 -28.33 19.36 5.58
N ALA A 604 -28.13 18.47 6.56
CA ALA A 604 -29.16 18.14 7.54
C ALA A 604 -29.42 19.30 8.52
N TYR A 605 -28.43 20.17 8.73
CA TYR A 605 -28.50 21.34 9.61
C TYR A 605 -28.06 22.60 8.87
N ASP A 606 -28.64 23.75 9.23
CA ASP A 606 -28.21 25.05 8.71
C ASP A 606 -26.80 25.38 9.23
N PHE A 607 -25.95 25.90 8.36
CA PHE A 607 -24.61 26.35 8.72
C PHE A 607 -24.63 27.40 9.85
N ALA A 608 -25.63 28.29 9.89
CA ALA A 608 -25.74 29.30 10.93
C ALA A 608 -25.83 28.70 12.35
N GLU A 609 -26.44 27.52 12.48
CA GLU A 609 -26.63 26.81 13.75
C GLU A 609 -25.39 26.03 14.17
N VAL A 610 -24.61 25.53 13.20
CA VAL A 610 -23.48 24.62 13.46
C VAL A 610 -22.11 25.27 13.33
N LYS A 611 -22.00 26.47 12.73
CA LYS A 611 -20.71 27.15 12.47
C LYS A 611 -19.86 27.35 13.72
N ALA A 612 -20.51 27.52 14.87
CA ALA A 612 -19.88 27.82 16.14
C ALA A 612 -19.50 26.57 16.95
N LEU A 613 -19.85 25.38 16.48
CA LEU A 613 -19.40 24.14 17.10
C LEU A 613 -17.93 23.89 16.75
N ASP A 614 -17.19 23.18 17.60
CA ASP A 614 -15.82 22.72 17.29
C ASP A 614 -14.81 23.86 17.05
N LEU A 615 -14.90 24.95 17.81
CA LEU A 615 -13.96 26.08 17.70
C LEU A 615 -12.55 25.73 18.17
N HIS A 616 -12.40 24.79 19.10
CA HIS A 616 -11.11 24.35 19.65
C HIS A 616 -10.22 23.62 18.64
N HIS A 617 -10.76 23.19 17.51
CA HIS A 617 -9.97 22.63 16.39
C HIS A 617 -9.60 23.65 15.33
N LEU A 618 -10.13 24.89 15.40
CA LEU A 618 -9.89 25.93 14.38
C LEU A 618 -8.62 26.77 14.63
N GLU A 619 -7.87 26.49 15.70
CA GLU A 619 -6.67 27.25 16.09
C GLU A 619 -5.59 27.34 14.99
N TYR A 620 -5.54 26.36 14.08
CA TYR A 620 -4.61 26.30 12.95
C TYR A 620 -5.24 26.72 11.61
N ASP A 621 -6.54 27.00 11.57
CA ASP A 621 -7.23 27.33 10.32
C ASP A 621 -7.07 28.80 9.94
N PHE A 622 -6.74 29.63 10.93
CA PHE A 622 -6.61 31.06 10.80
C PHE A 622 -5.20 31.49 11.12
N VAL A 623 -4.73 32.51 10.41
CA VAL A 623 -3.38 33.06 10.55
C VAL A 623 -3.35 34.26 11.50
N THR A 624 -4.51 34.86 11.74
CA THR A 624 -4.74 35.94 12.69
C THR A 624 -5.81 35.49 13.67
N ASP A 625 -5.84 36.12 14.84
CA ASP A 625 -6.91 35.91 15.79
C ASP A 625 -8.25 36.36 15.17
N ILE A 626 -9.34 35.62 15.47
CA ILE A 626 -10.66 35.87 14.89
C ILE A 626 -11.69 36.24 15.95
N GLU A 627 -12.38 37.35 15.73
CA GLU A 627 -13.49 37.78 16.57
C GLU A 627 -14.69 36.83 16.43
N ILE A 628 -15.19 36.34 17.56
CA ILE A 628 -16.37 35.47 17.59
C ILE A 628 -17.57 36.29 18.05
N GLY A 629 -18.64 36.27 17.24
CA GLY A 629 -19.90 36.91 17.60
C GLY A 629 -20.54 36.33 18.87
N PRO A 630 -21.33 37.12 19.64
CA PRO A 630 -21.84 36.73 20.95
C PRO A 630 -22.73 35.48 20.92
N GLN A 631 -23.54 35.32 19.87
CA GLN A 631 -24.42 34.16 19.69
C GLN A 631 -23.61 32.87 19.45
N ALA A 632 -22.61 32.91 18.56
CA ALA A 632 -21.74 31.78 18.27
C ALA A 632 -20.97 31.33 19.54
N ARG A 633 -20.45 32.31 20.29
CA ARG A 633 -19.81 32.08 21.58
C ARG A 633 -20.75 31.37 22.55
N GLN A 634 -21.96 31.88 22.72
CA GLN A 634 -22.95 31.28 23.64
C GLN A 634 -23.25 29.83 23.24
N THR A 635 -23.52 29.57 21.96
CA THR A 635 -23.78 28.21 21.45
C THR A 635 -22.59 27.26 21.72
N PHE A 636 -21.36 27.71 21.50
CA PHE A 636 -20.16 26.91 21.79
C PHE A 636 -20.04 26.58 23.28
N VAL A 637 -20.19 27.59 24.15
CA VAL A 637 -20.07 27.43 25.61
C VAL A 637 -21.16 26.51 26.17
N GLU A 638 -22.40 26.68 25.74
CA GLU A 638 -23.53 25.84 26.15
C GLU A 638 -23.32 24.39 25.71
N THR A 639 -22.98 24.18 24.44
CA THR A 639 -22.69 22.83 23.91
C THR A 639 -21.52 22.18 24.64
N THR A 640 -20.47 22.94 24.97
CA THR A 640 -19.31 22.44 25.74
C THR A 640 -19.73 21.99 27.13
N ARG A 641 -20.58 22.78 27.79
CA ARG A 641 -21.09 22.47 29.14
C ARG A 641 -21.93 21.20 29.13
N ASP A 642 -22.82 21.06 28.16
CA ASP A 642 -23.68 19.87 28.03
C ASP A 642 -22.85 18.63 27.72
N ARG A 643 -21.93 18.72 26.74
CA ARG A 643 -21.02 17.63 26.37
C ARG A 643 -20.19 17.15 27.56
N ARG A 644 -19.63 18.09 28.32
CA ARG A 644 -18.84 17.78 29.52
C ARG A 644 -19.71 17.13 30.60
N ARG A 645 -20.92 17.62 30.84
CA ARG A 645 -21.84 17.07 31.84
C ARG A 645 -22.19 15.61 31.51
N LEU A 646 -22.53 15.32 30.26
CA LEU A 646 -22.86 13.97 29.81
C LEU A 646 -21.65 13.04 29.85
N LEU A 647 -20.46 13.52 29.46
CA LEU A 647 -19.23 12.74 29.57
C LEU A 647 -18.94 12.36 31.03
N LEU A 648 -19.05 13.30 31.96
CA LEU A 648 -18.82 13.02 33.39
C LEU A 648 -19.82 12.00 33.93
N ALA A 649 -21.11 12.13 33.58
CA ALA A 649 -22.12 11.16 33.99
C ALA A 649 -21.87 9.75 33.42
N ALA A 650 -21.41 9.65 32.17
CA ALA A 650 -21.01 8.38 31.56
C ALA A 650 -19.77 7.77 32.23
N MET A 651 -18.77 8.59 32.57
CA MET A 651 -17.57 8.14 33.29
C MET A 651 -17.91 7.67 34.70
N ASP A 652 -18.76 8.41 35.43
CA ASP A 652 -19.21 8.04 36.78
C ASP A 652 -19.92 6.69 36.77
N TYR A 653 -20.76 6.43 35.75
CA TYR A 653 -21.40 5.12 35.56
C TYR A 653 -20.37 4.00 35.27
N LEU A 654 -19.43 4.21 34.35
CA LEU A 654 -18.42 3.21 34.01
C LEU A 654 -17.52 2.87 35.20
N ASP A 655 -17.19 3.86 36.04
CA ASP A 655 -16.40 3.64 37.25
C ASP A 655 -17.21 2.85 38.31
N GLN A 656 -18.46 3.25 38.57
CA GLN A 656 -19.34 2.58 39.54
C GLN A 656 -19.71 1.15 39.15
N SER A 657 -19.83 0.87 37.85
CA SER A 657 -20.14 -0.47 37.30
C SER A 657 -18.91 -1.37 37.16
N GLY A 658 -17.71 -0.91 37.52
CA GLY A 658 -16.47 -1.68 37.40
C GLY A 658 -15.94 -1.80 35.96
N GLN A 659 -16.41 -0.95 35.05
CA GLN A 659 -16.05 -0.89 33.64
C GLN A 659 -15.09 0.28 33.32
N ALA A 660 -14.31 0.72 34.31
CA ALA A 660 -13.39 1.85 34.18
C ALA A 660 -12.37 1.71 33.04
N GLU A 661 -12.08 0.47 32.59
CA GLU A 661 -11.20 0.19 31.45
C GLU A 661 -11.71 0.76 30.12
N ALA A 662 -13.01 1.05 29.99
CA ALA A 662 -13.62 1.64 28.80
C ALA A 662 -13.54 3.19 28.75
N ILE A 663 -13.16 3.83 29.86
CA ILE A 663 -13.04 5.30 29.93
C ILE A 663 -12.06 5.89 28.90
N PRO A 664 -10.90 5.28 28.60
CA PRO A 664 -9.97 5.79 27.58
C PRO A 664 -10.55 5.84 26.16
N ASP A 665 -11.61 5.09 25.86
CA ASP A 665 -12.26 5.10 24.54
C ASP A 665 -13.21 6.31 24.37
N LEU A 666 -13.55 6.99 25.48
CA LEU A 666 -14.34 8.23 25.48
C LEU A 666 -13.49 9.45 25.07
N PRO A 667 -14.08 10.52 24.51
CA PRO A 667 -13.37 11.68 24.00
C PRO A 667 -12.91 12.65 25.11
N VAL A 668 -12.24 12.14 26.16
CA VAL A 668 -11.84 12.90 27.35
C VAL A 668 -10.94 14.07 27.01
N ASP A 669 -9.90 13.84 26.20
CA ASP A 669 -8.94 14.89 25.81
C ASP A 669 -9.58 15.98 24.95
N ASP A 670 -10.47 15.59 24.04
CA ASP A 670 -11.18 16.51 23.15
C ASP A 670 -12.14 17.40 23.93
N VAL A 671 -12.92 16.83 24.87
CA VAL A 671 -13.80 17.60 25.76
C VAL A 671 -13.01 18.49 26.71
N ALA A 672 -11.82 18.07 27.16
CA ALA A 672 -10.92 18.90 27.95
C ALA A 672 -10.41 20.10 27.16
N ALA A 673 -10.00 19.91 25.90
CA ALA A 673 -9.60 20.99 25.00
C ALA A 673 -10.76 21.97 24.72
N MET A 674 -11.95 21.45 24.41
CA MET A 674 -13.16 22.23 24.21
C MET A 674 -13.51 23.06 25.47
N THR A 675 -13.37 22.45 26.66
CA THR A 675 -13.60 23.12 27.96
C THR A 675 -12.60 24.24 28.20
N ARG A 676 -11.33 24.07 27.83
CA ARG A 676 -10.31 25.13 27.94
C ARG A 676 -10.68 26.34 27.08
N VAL A 677 -10.96 26.12 25.81
CA VAL A 677 -11.35 27.20 24.88
C VAL A 677 -12.67 27.85 25.32
N SER A 678 -13.63 27.08 25.82
CA SER A 678 -14.88 27.64 26.38
C SER A 678 -14.64 28.57 27.58
N ARG A 679 -13.62 28.30 28.41
CA ARG A 679 -13.25 29.18 29.54
C ARG A 679 -12.60 30.46 29.05
N GLU A 680 -11.73 30.37 28.05
CA GLU A 680 -11.08 31.54 27.43
C GLU A 680 -12.10 32.46 26.74
N LEU A 681 -13.17 31.88 26.19
CA LEU A 681 -14.28 32.60 25.58
C LEU A 681 -15.36 33.05 26.59
N THR A 682 -15.20 32.77 27.89
CA THR A 682 -16.13 33.27 28.92
C THR A 682 -15.52 34.51 29.58
N PRO A 683 -16.16 35.69 29.53
CA PRO A 683 -15.60 36.90 30.10
C PRO A 683 -15.39 36.76 31.62
N GLN A 684 -14.20 37.11 32.11
CA GLN A 684 -13.94 37.28 33.54
C GLN A 684 -14.38 38.69 33.96
N GLN A 685 -14.85 38.85 35.21
CA GLN A 685 -15.38 40.11 35.76
C GLN A 685 -14.43 41.33 35.67
N THR A 686 -13.18 41.14 35.28
CA THR A 686 -12.16 42.19 35.11
C THR A 686 -12.00 42.72 33.67
N ASP A 687 -12.61 42.09 32.66
CA ASP A 687 -12.42 42.41 31.23
C ASP A 687 -13.65 43.06 30.58
N GLU A 688 -14.47 43.79 31.35
CA GLU A 688 -15.68 44.47 30.83
C GLU A 688 -15.38 45.68 29.93
N GLU A 689 -14.13 46.16 29.84
CA GLU A 689 -13.78 47.39 29.09
C GLU A 689 -13.27 47.18 27.66
N SER A 690 -13.03 45.95 27.19
CA SER A 690 -12.55 45.69 25.81
C SER A 690 -13.34 44.55 25.15
N GLY A 691 -14.56 44.89 24.72
CA GLY A 691 -15.65 43.98 24.32
C GLY A 691 -15.51 43.16 23.03
N THR A 692 -14.35 42.59 22.74
CA THR A 692 -14.18 41.63 21.64
C THR A 692 -13.35 40.44 22.13
N LEU A 693 -14.03 39.32 22.40
CA LEU A 693 -13.38 38.05 22.72
C LEU A 693 -12.97 37.36 21.43
N VAL A 694 -11.69 37.04 21.34
CA VAL A 694 -11.04 36.61 20.11
C VAL A 694 -10.58 35.16 20.25
N LEU A 695 -10.83 34.34 19.23
CA LEU A 695 -10.21 33.02 19.10
C LEU A 695 -8.75 33.20 18.72
N ARG A 696 -7.84 32.75 19.57
CA ARG A 696 -6.41 32.85 19.32
C ARG A 696 -5.97 31.89 18.23
N SER A 697 -5.21 32.39 17.27
CA SER A 697 -4.56 31.58 16.26
C SER A 697 -3.24 31.04 16.78
N ARG A 698 -3.08 29.71 16.78
CA ARG A 698 -1.80 29.08 17.12
C ARG A 698 -0.71 29.43 16.11
N ILE A 699 -1.10 29.71 14.86
CA ILE A 699 -0.17 30.19 13.83
C ILE A 699 0.31 31.61 14.16
N ALA A 700 -0.58 32.50 14.63
CA ALA A 700 -0.20 33.83 15.07
C ALA A 700 0.77 33.79 16.27
N GLU A 701 0.50 32.92 17.25
CA GLU A 701 1.38 32.71 18.41
C GLU A 701 2.78 32.25 17.99
N LEU A 702 2.88 31.21 17.14
CA LEU A 702 4.15 30.68 16.67
C LEU A 702 4.95 31.72 15.85
N ARG A 703 4.28 32.58 15.09
CA ARG A 703 4.93 33.70 14.40
C ARG A 703 5.45 34.72 15.40
N ALA A 704 4.66 35.10 16.40
CA ALA A 704 5.07 36.03 17.43
C ALA A 704 6.28 35.51 18.22
N GLU A 705 6.29 34.23 18.59
CA GLU A 705 7.43 33.56 19.25
C GLU A 705 8.69 33.58 18.36
N ARG A 706 8.55 33.31 17.06
CA ARG A 706 9.66 33.35 16.10
C ARG A 706 10.20 34.75 15.88
N GLU A 707 9.32 35.75 15.73
CA GLU A 707 9.71 37.16 15.62
C GLU A 707 10.41 37.65 16.89
N GLN A 708 9.92 37.26 18.07
CA GLN A 708 10.59 37.56 19.34
C GLN A 708 11.96 36.88 19.44
N ALA A 709 12.08 35.62 19.01
CA ALA A 709 13.35 34.90 18.97
C ALA A 709 14.34 35.51 17.96
N GLU A 710 13.86 35.97 16.79
CA GLU A 710 14.67 36.67 15.79
C GLU A 710 15.09 38.06 16.27
N ARG A 711 14.21 38.81 16.94
CA ARG A 711 14.55 40.09 17.60
C ARG A 711 15.59 39.88 18.70
N MET A 712 15.47 38.83 19.52
CA MET A 712 16.47 38.46 20.52
C MET A 712 17.81 38.01 19.91
N ARG A 713 17.79 37.34 18.75
CA ARG A 713 19.02 37.00 18.00
C ARG A 713 19.69 38.24 17.42
N ARG A 714 18.91 39.16 16.84
CA ARG A 714 19.42 40.42 16.27
C ARG A 714 20.00 41.33 17.36
N SER A 715 19.35 41.41 18.53
CA SER A 715 19.90 42.18 19.66
C SER A 715 21.22 41.59 20.18
N LYS A 716 21.31 40.25 20.31
CA LYS A 716 22.57 39.57 20.65
C LYS A 716 23.67 39.75 19.60
N ALA A 717 23.34 39.65 18.30
CA ALA A 717 24.29 39.87 17.21
C ALA A 717 24.83 41.31 17.20
N SER A 718 23.97 42.32 17.42
CA SER A 718 24.40 43.73 17.52
C SER A 718 25.35 43.99 18.70
N SER A 719 25.17 43.27 19.83
CA SER A 719 26.07 43.35 20.98
C SER A 719 27.43 42.67 20.75
N LEU A 720 27.46 41.64 19.91
CA LEU A 720 28.69 40.92 19.52
C LEU A 720 29.50 41.71 18.50
N ASP A 721 28.86 42.37 17.52
CA ASP A 721 29.54 43.23 16.54
C ASP A 721 30.17 44.46 17.19
N ALA A 722 29.50 45.09 18.15
CA ALA A 722 30.10 46.21 18.89
C ALA A 722 31.36 45.78 19.67
N GLY A 723 31.35 44.58 20.28
CA GLY A 723 32.51 44.03 20.98
C GLY A 723 33.64 43.56 20.05
N LEU A 724 33.32 43.12 18.84
CA LEU A 724 34.31 42.70 17.84
C LEU A 724 35.00 43.91 17.21
N VAL A 725 34.24 44.97 16.88
CA VAL A 725 34.77 46.23 16.34
C VAL A 725 35.76 46.86 17.31
N VAL A 726 35.46 46.93 18.61
CA VAL A 726 36.38 47.45 19.63
C VAL A 726 37.67 46.63 19.73
N ARG A 727 37.61 45.29 19.60
CA ARG A 727 38.81 44.43 19.64
C ARG A 727 39.66 44.53 18.38
N VAL A 728 39.02 44.63 17.22
CA VAL A 728 39.71 44.78 15.92
C VAL A 728 40.39 46.15 15.85
N GLN A 729 39.75 47.20 16.37
CA GLN A 729 40.33 48.54 16.45
C GLN A 729 41.52 48.57 17.41
N ALA A 730 41.41 47.93 18.59
CA ALA A 730 42.53 47.80 19.52
C ALA A 730 43.71 47.00 18.95
N GLN A 731 43.46 45.93 18.17
CA GLN A 731 44.51 45.17 17.51
C GLN A 731 45.14 45.92 16.32
N ALA A 732 44.35 46.71 15.58
CA ALA A 732 44.86 47.55 14.50
C ALA A 732 45.77 48.67 15.06
N ASP A 733 45.36 49.33 16.14
CA ASP A 733 46.16 50.38 16.79
C ASP A 733 47.47 49.82 17.38
N GLN A 734 47.45 48.58 17.88
CA GLN A 734 48.63 47.88 18.39
C GLN A 734 49.60 47.43 17.28
N ALA A 735 49.08 47.10 16.08
CA ALA A 735 49.88 46.76 14.91
C ALA A 735 50.53 47.99 14.25
N VAL A 736 49.83 49.14 14.26
CA VAL A 736 50.36 50.41 13.72
C VAL A 736 51.46 50.97 14.63
N THR A 737 51.32 50.87 15.95
CA THR A 737 52.34 51.33 16.91
C THR A 737 53.61 50.45 16.95
N THR A 738 53.53 49.19 16.51
CA THR A 738 54.70 48.29 16.45
C THR A 738 55.45 48.36 15.13
N ALA A 739 54.80 48.79 14.03
CA ALA A 739 55.44 48.96 12.73
C ALA A 739 56.31 50.24 12.66
N ASP A 740 55.94 51.31 13.38
CA ASP A 740 56.70 52.58 13.38
C ASP A 740 57.97 52.56 14.25
N ALA A 741 58.19 51.51 15.07
CA ALA A 741 59.39 51.38 15.90
C ALA A 741 60.58 50.69 15.18
N GLY A 742 60.37 50.12 13.98
CA GLY A 742 61.37 49.30 13.28
C GLY A 742 62.17 50.01 12.17
N MET A 743 61.87 51.27 11.85
CA MET A 743 62.54 52.02 10.77
C MET A 743 63.14 53.33 11.27
N ALA A 744 64.22 53.26 12.05
CA ALA A 744 65.10 54.41 12.26
C ALA A 744 66.55 53.99 12.53
N PHE A 745 67.43 54.42 11.62
CA PHE A 745 68.90 54.49 11.70
C PHE A 745 69.72 53.18 11.71
N ASP A 746 70.41 52.92 10.59
CA ASP A 746 71.86 53.16 10.61
C ASP A 746 72.44 53.35 9.19
N SER A 747 73.22 54.42 9.02
CA SER A 747 73.90 54.79 7.79
C SER A 747 75.37 55.07 8.09
N GLN A 748 76.25 54.07 7.91
CA GLN A 748 77.68 54.29 7.65
C GLN A 748 78.23 53.28 6.64
N SER A 749 79.08 53.83 5.76
CA SER A 749 79.61 53.35 4.47
C SER A 749 80.54 52.12 4.53
N PRO A 750 80.95 51.53 3.37
CA PRO A 750 81.44 50.15 3.28
C PRO A 750 82.96 49.99 3.24
N SER A 751 83.43 48.80 3.61
CA SER A 751 84.75 48.26 3.22
C SER A 751 84.65 46.76 2.88
N ILE A 752 85.02 46.41 1.65
CA ILE A 752 85.30 45.04 1.14
C ILE A 752 86.79 44.73 1.43
N PRO A 753 87.33 43.47 1.42
CA PRO A 753 86.81 42.08 1.40
C PRO A 753 87.30 41.29 2.65
N THR A 754 87.07 39.99 2.89
CA THR A 754 87.66 38.80 2.22
C THR A 754 87.35 37.55 3.06
N ASN A 755 87.44 36.38 2.42
CA ASN A 755 87.49 35.00 2.96
C ASN A 755 86.15 34.34 3.30
N LEU A 756 85.74 33.30 2.54
CA LEU A 756 86.24 31.91 2.50
C LEU A 756 85.68 31.06 3.66
N GLU A 757 85.23 29.87 3.27
CA GLU A 757 84.87 28.69 4.07
C GLU A 757 83.41 28.63 4.57
N ARG A 758 82.59 27.76 3.97
CA ARG A 758 82.42 26.31 4.28
C ARG A 758 81.79 26.10 5.66
N GLU A 759 80.57 25.58 5.66
CA GLU A 759 80.10 24.34 6.32
C GLU A 759 78.56 24.44 6.42
N GLN A 760 77.81 23.64 5.66
CA GLN A 760 77.31 22.30 6.02
C GLN A 760 76.39 22.28 7.25
N LYS A 761 75.17 21.77 6.98
CA LYS A 761 74.27 20.99 7.85
C LYS A 761 73.50 21.79 8.91
N ASP A 762 72.21 21.62 9.10
CA ASP A 762 71.22 20.61 8.63
C ASP A 762 69.88 21.29 8.29
#